data_AF-A0A0Q9J8H3-F1
#
_entry.id   AF-A0A0Q9J8H3-F1
#
_cell.length_a   1.000
_cell.length_b   1.000
_cell.length_c   1.000
_cell.angle_alpha   90.00
_cell.angle_beta   90.00
_cell.angle_gamma   90.00
#
_symmetry.space_group_name_H-M   'P 1'
#
loop_
_entity.id
_entity.type
_entity.pdbx_description
1 polymer ?
#
loop_
_entity_poly.entity_id
_entity_poly.type
_entity_poly.pdbx_seq_one_letter_code
_entity_poly.pdbx_strand_id
1 'polypeptide(L)'
;MSLTTGAAVIALSATATLGGGAAAVAATVDAVAPTAATGLGNSSGTHTLTVESGQTAVVTETTTLTSLTIEEGAALVAPEGFALSLTVNGIETGQQVASTGATESTVHPGVYRGDIVLTVAAENPIVFNGLTYDFRQALYVDANGVDSSKSVLSSVSGVAGDTAATGLGITSTGELFNGIYVVDADYTLVNPRISLTGNGRSDFAGQGAGIIGSGAETLLVIDGAKIDNTGVVRPAIVAKDGANVVVKNSTITTADGTLPGGYQSSVNLSYMQDAPWMLGIAGNNRATNLLGENTQATYISSSITSENWGALSVDTGSDTKLSAINSTVANSGEDGYGSYVIGNATERFLGTTFDVATYASIVTGGSVVYGDSTKDAVAALNSELELGLSATELAQLPVESTTITSDRFGVMWHNRGTVDISGGTTIATDETLFLDKGQQIGVTVDGSEGATLDAGNGVLLQVMDNDDPGPVPPLLLNTGVYTEPTNPVTKNTSFDVTTQHGTDAVTTFTDIALTGDFFNGMRGDIGGFGPAQPRNLVVNLDGSALTGVVTASTTKHRIDTITSAEYRELGVVTNTASEVVNNGVIVSLTGDSTWTVTGTSYLSSLTVEAGSTLAGSNGEAPVLTVDGVVTPLVAGTTYTGNVVITLG
;
A
#
# COMPACT_ATOMS: atom_id res chain seq x y z
N MET A 1 -16.21 46.63 0.27
CA MET A 1 -14.93 46.84 -0.43
C MET A 1 -13.82 46.51 0.54
N SER A 2 -13.29 45.30 0.45
CA SER A 2 -11.93 44.87 0.84
C SER A 2 -11.94 43.35 0.76
N LEU A 3 -11.31 42.84 -0.30
CA LEU A 3 -11.06 41.41 -0.53
C LEU A 3 -9.93 40.95 0.41
N THR A 4 -10.13 39.81 1.07
CA THR A 4 -9.03 39.01 1.62
C THR A 4 -9.29 37.55 1.25
N THR A 5 -8.41 37.06 0.40
CA THR A 5 -8.30 35.72 -0.16
C THR A 5 -7.89 34.72 0.90
N GLY A 6 -8.72 33.69 1.14
CA GLY A 6 -8.36 32.52 1.94
C GLY A 6 -7.71 31.45 1.06
N ALA A 7 -6.51 31.02 1.44
CA ALA A 7 -5.81 29.89 0.84
C ALA A 7 -6.53 28.59 1.21
N ALA A 8 -6.84 27.77 0.20
CA ALA A 8 -7.40 26.43 0.37
C ALA A 8 -6.27 25.45 0.69
N VAL A 9 -6.35 24.82 1.87
CA VAL A 9 -5.55 23.66 2.25
C VAL A 9 -6.10 22.46 1.48
N ILE A 10 -5.35 21.95 0.50
CA ILE A 10 -5.68 20.70 -0.20
C ILE A 10 -5.09 19.56 0.63
N ALA A 11 -5.90 19.02 1.54
CA ALA A 11 -5.67 17.69 2.06
C ALA A 11 -6.04 16.69 0.95
N LEU A 12 -5.18 15.70 0.66
CA LEU A 12 -5.60 14.51 -0.08
C LEU A 12 -6.51 13.67 0.84
N SER A 13 -7.75 14.13 1.01
CA SER A 13 -8.88 13.25 1.27
C SER A 13 -9.35 12.75 -0.10
N ALA A 14 -9.24 11.45 -0.35
CA ALA A 14 -9.81 10.81 -1.53
C ALA A 14 -11.35 10.82 -1.43
N THR A 15 -11.95 11.97 -1.70
CA THR A 15 -13.37 12.15 -2.01
C THR A 15 -13.47 13.30 -3.01
N ALA A 16 -13.15 13.01 -4.26
CA ALA A 16 -13.40 13.92 -5.38
C ALA A 16 -14.50 13.33 -6.27
N THR A 17 -15.75 13.63 -5.93
CA THR A 17 -16.84 13.62 -6.91
C THR A 17 -16.71 14.89 -7.77
N LEU A 18 -16.14 14.75 -8.96
CA LEU A 18 -16.10 15.83 -9.95
C LEU A 18 -16.82 15.38 -11.22
N GLY A 19 -18.11 15.74 -11.28
CA GLY A 19 -18.83 15.89 -12.53
C GLY A 19 -18.31 17.13 -13.25
N GLY A 20 -17.78 16.94 -14.45
CA GLY A 20 -17.28 18.02 -15.30
C GLY A 20 -17.02 17.49 -16.71
N GLY A 21 -18.06 17.49 -17.53
CA GLY A 21 -17.97 17.08 -18.92
C GLY A 21 -17.01 17.97 -19.71
N ALA A 22 -16.00 17.35 -20.32
CA ALA A 22 -15.20 17.95 -21.38
C ALA A 22 -15.35 17.07 -22.64
N ALA A 23 -15.76 17.72 -23.72
CA ALA A 23 -16.10 17.10 -24.98
C ALA A 23 -14.91 16.33 -25.58
N ALA A 24 -15.16 15.06 -25.93
CA ALA A 24 -14.25 14.24 -26.71
C ALA A 24 -13.98 14.89 -28.07
N VAL A 25 -12.72 15.22 -28.35
CA VAL A 25 -12.27 15.50 -29.72
C VAL A 25 -12.12 14.15 -30.40
N ALA A 26 -13.16 13.76 -31.13
CA ALA A 26 -13.14 12.59 -31.99
C ALA A 26 -12.06 12.78 -33.06
N ALA A 27 -11.00 11.96 -32.99
CA ALA A 27 -10.13 11.75 -34.13
C ALA A 27 -10.94 11.01 -35.20
N THR A 28 -11.31 11.73 -36.25
CA THR A 28 -11.90 11.14 -37.45
C THR A 28 -10.87 10.23 -38.10
N VAL A 29 -11.03 8.92 -37.90
CA VAL A 29 -10.39 7.90 -38.73
C VAL A 29 -11.13 7.91 -40.07
N ASP A 30 -10.41 8.22 -41.14
CA ASP A 30 -10.95 8.14 -42.50
C ASP A 30 -11.49 6.74 -42.76
N ALA A 31 -12.75 6.69 -43.19
CA ALA A 31 -13.45 5.46 -43.52
C ALA A 31 -12.78 4.77 -44.71
N VAL A 32 -11.97 3.73 -44.42
CA VAL A 32 -11.63 2.71 -45.41
C VAL A 32 -12.87 1.82 -45.57
N ALA A 33 -13.30 1.66 -46.83
CA ALA A 33 -14.49 0.89 -47.19
C ALA A 33 -14.47 -0.53 -46.60
N PRO A 34 -15.63 -1.11 -46.23
CA PRO A 34 -15.70 -2.44 -45.61
C PRO A 34 -15.23 -3.49 -46.62
N THR A 35 -14.05 -4.04 -46.39
CA THR A 35 -13.65 -5.33 -46.98
C THR A 35 -14.50 -6.42 -46.34
N ALA A 36 -15.01 -7.31 -47.19
CA ALA A 36 -16.02 -8.29 -46.83
C ALA A 36 -15.61 -9.15 -45.62
N ALA A 37 -16.40 -9.09 -44.54
CA ALA A 37 -16.34 -10.05 -43.46
C ALA A 37 -16.76 -11.44 -43.99
N THR A 38 -15.81 -12.37 -44.10
CA THR A 38 -16.13 -13.77 -44.37
C THR A 38 -16.44 -14.46 -43.05
N GLY A 39 -17.73 -14.70 -42.78
CA GLY A 39 -18.13 -15.59 -41.69
C GLY A 39 -17.63 -17.00 -41.97
N LEU A 40 -16.92 -17.60 -41.01
CA LEU A 40 -16.45 -18.98 -41.12
C LEU A 40 -17.61 -19.93 -40.88
N GLY A 41 -18.12 -20.52 -41.96
CA GLY A 41 -19.03 -21.66 -41.90
C GLY A 41 -18.26 -22.94 -41.57
N ASN A 42 -18.72 -23.65 -40.54
CA ASN A 42 -18.17 -24.92 -40.07
C ASN A 42 -17.92 -25.91 -41.24
N SER A 43 -16.64 -26.20 -41.51
CA SER A 43 -16.26 -27.33 -42.37
C SER A 43 -15.29 -28.24 -41.61
N SER A 44 -15.74 -29.47 -41.41
CA SER A 44 -14.92 -30.57 -40.89
C SER A 44 -13.87 -30.93 -41.95
N GLY A 45 -12.61 -30.58 -41.72
CA GLY A 45 -11.55 -31.04 -42.63
C GLY A 45 -10.15 -30.50 -42.42
N THR A 46 -10.00 -29.26 -41.94
CA THR A 46 -8.66 -28.68 -41.69
C THR A 46 -8.71 -27.75 -40.50
N HIS A 47 -8.10 -28.17 -39.39
CA HIS A 47 -7.94 -27.43 -38.14
C HIS A 47 -6.91 -26.29 -38.28
N THR A 48 -7.02 -25.45 -39.31
CA THR A 48 -6.05 -24.39 -39.59
C THR A 48 -6.79 -23.11 -39.99
N LEU A 49 -6.44 -21.99 -39.37
CA LEU A 49 -6.92 -20.66 -39.75
C LEU A 49 -5.74 -19.80 -40.19
N THR A 50 -5.89 -19.06 -41.28
CA THR A 50 -4.95 -18.03 -41.71
C THR A 50 -5.74 -16.75 -41.96
N VAL A 51 -5.34 -15.66 -41.31
CA VAL A 51 -5.89 -14.32 -41.51
C VAL A 51 -4.82 -13.51 -42.23
N GLU A 52 -5.03 -13.23 -43.51
CA GLU A 52 -4.03 -12.56 -44.36
C GLU A 52 -3.96 -11.06 -44.05
N SER A 53 -2.84 -10.43 -44.40
CA SER A 53 -2.60 -8.99 -44.19
C SER A 53 -3.77 -8.15 -44.72
N GLY A 54 -4.30 -7.26 -43.88
CA GLY A 54 -5.43 -6.40 -44.20
C GLY A 54 -6.81 -7.07 -44.13
N GLN A 55 -6.88 -8.33 -43.71
CA GLN A 55 -8.15 -9.01 -43.40
C GLN A 55 -8.48 -8.91 -41.91
N THR A 56 -9.78 -8.83 -41.63
CA THR A 56 -10.33 -9.01 -40.29
C THR A 56 -11.19 -10.28 -40.28
N ALA A 57 -10.83 -11.25 -39.44
CA ALA A 57 -11.63 -12.45 -39.22
C ALA A 57 -12.42 -12.31 -37.90
N VAL A 58 -13.74 -12.51 -38.00
CA VAL A 58 -14.65 -12.51 -36.85
C VAL A 58 -14.89 -13.95 -36.39
N VAL A 59 -14.50 -14.25 -35.15
CA VAL A 59 -14.72 -15.56 -34.52
C VAL A 59 -16.06 -15.50 -33.78
N THR A 60 -17.11 -16.07 -34.36
CA THR A 60 -18.48 -15.94 -33.82
C THR A 60 -18.85 -16.99 -32.78
N GLU A 61 -18.05 -18.07 -32.66
CA GLU A 61 -18.23 -19.13 -31.68
C GLU A 61 -16.87 -19.70 -31.26
N THR A 62 -16.80 -20.27 -30.05
CA THR A 62 -15.57 -20.87 -29.56
C THR A 62 -15.06 -21.94 -30.52
N THR A 63 -13.87 -21.74 -31.07
CA THR A 63 -13.34 -22.52 -32.21
C THR A 63 -12.04 -23.21 -31.82
N THR A 64 -11.89 -24.48 -32.20
CA THR A 64 -10.67 -25.26 -31.97
C THR A 64 -9.84 -25.42 -33.25
N LEU A 65 -8.53 -25.23 -33.14
CA LEU A 65 -7.58 -25.27 -34.25
C LEU A 65 -6.30 -26.04 -33.84
N THR A 66 -5.50 -26.40 -34.82
CA THR A 66 -4.15 -26.97 -34.67
C THR A 66 -3.05 -26.04 -35.17
N SER A 67 -3.42 -25.06 -36.02
CA SER A 67 -2.54 -24.00 -36.50
C SER A 67 -3.35 -22.72 -36.69
N LEU A 68 -2.82 -21.59 -36.24
CA LEU A 68 -3.37 -20.26 -36.50
C LEU A 68 -2.24 -19.37 -37.00
N THR A 69 -2.42 -18.77 -38.17
CA THR A 69 -1.52 -17.74 -38.70
C THR A 69 -2.29 -16.44 -38.79
N ILE A 70 -1.79 -15.39 -38.16
CA ILE A 70 -2.30 -14.02 -38.28
C ILE A 70 -1.15 -13.22 -38.90
N GLU A 71 -1.31 -12.76 -40.13
CA GLU A 71 -0.28 -11.96 -40.79
C GLU A 71 -0.24 -10.53 -40.20
N GLU A 72 0.89 -9.84 -40.41
CA GLU A 72 1.03 -8.45 -39.99
C GLU A 72 -0.08 -7.58 -40.62
N GLY A 73 -0.70 -6.70 -39.83
CA GLY A 73 -1.83 -5.89 -40.27
C GLY A 73 -3.16 -6.64 -40.46
N ALA A 74 -3.23 -7.93 -40.12
CA ALA A 74 -4.49 -8.67 -39.99
C ALA A 74 -5.08 -8.49 -38.58
N ALA A 75 -6.39 -8.73 -38.43
CA ALA A 75 -7.08 -8.66 -37.15
C ALA A 75 -7.96 -9.90 -36.91
N LEU A 76 -7.98 -10.36 -35.66
CA LEU A 76 -8.86 -11.42 -35.19
C LEU A 76 -9.72 -10.86 -34.06
N VAL A 77 -11.04 -10.88 -34.23
CA VAL A 77 -11.99 -10.20 -33.31
C VAL A 77 -13.17 -11.10 -32.95
N ALA A 78 -13.83 -10.79 -31.83
CA ALA A 78 -15.13 -11.35 -31.47
C ALA A 78 -16.27 -10.43 -31.94
N PRO A 79 -17.53 -10.90 -31.96
CA PRO A 79 -18.70 -10.05 -32.14
C PRO A 79 -18.85 -9.03 -31.00
N GLU A 80 -19.59 -7.94 -31.24
CA GLU A 80 -19.97 -6.98 -30.20
C GLU A 80 -20.66 -7.68 -29.00
N GLY A 81 -20.29 -7.30 -27.78
CA GLY A 81 -20.76 -7.92 -26.54
C GLY A 81 -19.94 -9.14 -26.12
N PHE A 82 -18.86 -9.46 -26.84
CA PHE A 82 -17.98 -10.59 -26.56
C PHE A 82 -16.51 -10.20 -26.65
N ALA A 83 -15.70 -10.79 -25.77
CA ALA A 83 -14.25 -10.72 -25.80
C ALA A 83 -13.66 -12.01 -26.39
N LEU A 84 -12.57 -11.85 -27.16
CA LEU A 84 -11.82 -12.97 -27.73
C LEU A 84 -10.58 -13.28 -26.89
N SER A 85 -10.41 -14.55 -26.51
CA SER A 85 -9.17 -15.04 -25.90
C SER A 85 -8.58 -16.19 -26.71
N LEU A 86 -7.25 -16.26 -26.74
CA LEU A 86 -6.49 -17.30 -27.45
C LEU A 86 -5.78 -18.15 -26.40
N THR A 87 -6.02 -19.44 -26.43
CA THR A 87 -5.21 -20.41 -25.67
C THR A 87 -4.47 -21.34 -26.62
N VAL A 88 -3.26 -21.72 -26.22
CA VAL A 88 -2.43 -22.72 -26.91
C VAL A 88 -1.98 -23.74 -25.87
N ASN A 89 -2.38 -25.00 -26.04
CA ASN A 89 -2.11 -26.09 -25.09
C ASN A 89 -2.56 -25.75 -23.66
N GLY A 90 -3.68 -25.04 -23.52
CA GLY A 90 -4.24 -24.64 -22.23
C GLY A 90 -3.61 -23.41 -21.58
N ILE A 91 -2.68 -22.72 -22.26
CA ILE A 91 -2.06 -21.47 -21.78
C ILE A 91 -2.69 -20.30 -22.53
N GLU A 92 -3.22 -19.30 -21.82
CA GLU A 92 -3.68 -18.06 -22.45
C GLU A 92 -2.48 -17.23 -22.94
N THR A 93 -2.52 -16.80 -24.20
CA THR A 93 -1.34 -16.22 -24.88
C THR A 93 -1.71 -15.42 -26.12
N GLY A 94 -0.82 -14.49 -26.47
CA GLY A 94 -0.86 -13.77 -27.75
C GLY A 94 -1.52 -12.39 -27.66
N GLN A 95 -2.12 -12.05 -26.52
CA GLN A 95 -2.76 -10.76 -26.31
C GLN A 95 -1.76 -9.70 -25.89
N GLN A 96 -1.86 -8.53 -26.54
CA GLN A 96 -1.02 -7.38 -26.28
C GLN A 96 -1.85 -6.10 -26.31
N VAL A 97 -1.51 -5.15 -25.45
CA VAL A 97 -2.08 -3.81 -25.41
C VAL A 97 -1.48 -2.99 -26.57
N ALA A 98 -2.35 -2.44 -27.41
CA ALA A 98 -1.94 -1.77 -28.64
C ALA A 98 -1.27 -0.40 -28.42
N SER A 99 -1.54 0.26 -27.29
CA SER A 99 -1.00 1.58 -26.97
C SER A 99 -1.05 1.88 -25.47
N THR A 100 -0.16 2.77 -25.02
CA THR A 100 -0.13 3.26 -23.65
C THR A 100 -1.48 3.84 -23.23
N GLY A 101 -2.01 3.33 -22.12
CA GLY A 101 -3.28 3.79 -21.55
C GLY A 101 -4.51 3.04 -22.03
N ALA A 102 -4.43 2.20 -23.07
CA ALA A 102 -5.54 1.38 -23.52
C ALA A 102 -6.00 0.39 -22.43
N THR A 103 -7.30 0.08 -22.43
CA THR A 103 -7.96 -0.84 -21.49
C THR A 103 -8.32 -2.18 -22.14
N GLU A 104 -7.94 -2.35 -23.41
CA GLU A 104 -8.20 -3.53 -24.22
C GLU A 104 -6.89 -4.07 -24.81
N SER A 105 -6.90 -5.36 -25.11
CA SER A 105 -5.79 -6.08 -25.75
C SER A 105 -6.28 -6.81 -27.00
N THR A 106 -5.44 -6.92 -28.02
CA THR A 106 -5.74 -7.67 -29.25
C THR A 106 -4.79 -8.86 -29.42
N VAL A 107 -5.22 -9.89 -30.15
CA VAL A 107 -4.34 -11.01 -30.52
C VAL A 107 -3.30 -10.50 -31.50
N HIS A 108 -2.03 -10.52 -31.12
CA HIS A 108 -0.95 -10.03 -31.98
C HIS A 108 -0.72 -10.96 -33.18
N PRO A 109 -0.31 -10.40 -34.33
CA PRO A 109 0.11 -11.18 -35.50
C PRO A 109 1.16 -12.24 -35.17
N GLY A 110 1.03 -13.43 -35.72
CA GLY A 110 1.97 -14.51 -35.43
C GLY A 110 1.51 -15.86 -35.95
N VAL A 111 2.36 -16.87 -35.73
CA VAL A 111 2.07 -18.27 -36.03
C VAL A 111 1.99 -19.04 -34.73
N TYR A 112 0.79 -19.53 -34.41
CA TYR A 112 0.49 -20.34 -33.24
C TYR A 112 0.27 -21.79 -33.66
N ARG A 113 0.78 -22.75 -32.86
CA ARG A 113 0.70 -24.19 -33.13
C ARG A 113 0.47 -24.97 -31.84
N GLY A 114 -0.31 -26.05 -31.93
CA GLY A 114 -0.69 -26.88 -30.79
C GLY A 114 -2.20 -26.99 -30.68
N ASP A 115 -2.71 -27.33 -29.50
CA ASP A 115 -4.13 -27.34 -29.22
C ASP A 115 -4.61 -25.90 -29.01
N ILE A 116 -5.10 -25.29 -30.08
CA ILE A 116 -5.51 -23.88 -30.09
C ILE A 116 -7.01 -23.80 -29.82
N VAL A 117 -7.40 -22.94 -28.88
CA VAL A 117 -8.80 -22.57 -28.68
C VAL A 117 -8.94 -21.06 -28.75
N LEU A 118 -9.80 -20.61 -29.66
CA LEU A 118 -10.26 -19.23 -29.75
C LEU A 118 -11.58 -19.16 -28.99
N THR A 119 -11.54 -18.68 -27.74
CA THR A 119 -12.73 -18.59 -26.88
C THR A 119 -13.42 -17.25 -27.07
N VAL A 120 -14.71 -17.30 -27.38
CA VAL A 120 -15.61 -16.15 -27.47
C VAL A 120 -16.44 -16.13 -26.18
N ALA A 121 -16.07 -15.27 -25.24
CA ALA A 121 -16.74 -15.12 -23.95
C ALA A 121 -17.54 -13.83 -23.92
N ALA A 122 -18.70 -13.82 -23.26
CA ALA A 122 -19.47 -12.60 -23.02
C ALA A 122 -18.61 -11.58 -22.27
N GLU A 123 -18.71 -10.31 -22.68
CA GLU A 123 -18.00 -9.21 -22.04
C GLU A 123 -18.34 -9.10 -20.54
N ASN A 124 -17.35 -8.70 -19.76
CA ASN A 124 -17.48 -8.40 -18.34
C ASN A 124 -16.93 -7.00 -18.06
N PRO A 125 -17.71 -5.94 -18.37
CA PRO A 125 -17.27 -4.56 -18.24
C PRO A 125 -17.24 -4.12 -16.78
N ILE A 126 -16.08 -3.66 -16.31
CA ILE A 126 -15.89 -3.05 -14.98
C ILE A 126 -15.64 -1.56 -15.15
N VAL A 127 -16.45 -0.72 -14.50
CA VAL A 127 -16.30 0.74 -14.57
C VAL A 127 -15.53 1.24 -13.35
N PHE A 128 -14.42 1.94 -13.58
CA PHE A 128 -13.66 2.61 -12.52
C PHE A 128 -13.13 3.96 -13.02
N ASN A 129 -13.35 5.00 -12.22
CA ASN A 129 -12.89 6.37 -12.46
C ASN A 129 -13.15 6.88 -13.90
N GLY A 130 -14.36 6.62 -14.41
CA GLY A 130 -14.80 7.04 -15.75
C GLY A 130 -14.27 6.23 -16.92
N LEU A 131 -13.48 5.18 -16.67
CA LEU A 131 -13.03 4.22 -17.68
C LEU A 131 -13.75 2.88 -17.53
N THR A 132 -13.93 2.18 -18.66
CA THR A 132 -14.44 0.81 -18.70
C THR A 132 -13.28 -0.14 -19.01
N TYR A 133 -13.20 -1.20 -18.22
CA TYR A 133 -12.21 -2.26 -18.32
C TYR A 133 -12.95 -3.56 -18.62
N ASP A 134 -12.80 -4.09 -19.83
CA ASP A 134 -13.45 -5.34 -20.21
C ASP A 134 -12.58 -6.52 -19.77
N PHE A 135 -13.06 -7.25 -18.77
CA PHE A 135 -12.28 -8.34 -18.20
C PHE A 135 -12.38 -9.57 -19.09
N ARG A 136 -11.21 -10.20 -19.29
CA ARG A 136 -11.07 -11.54 -19.85
C ARG A 136 -10.58 -12.43 -18.73
N GLN A 137 -11.43 -13.32 -18.22
CA GLN A 137 -11.11 -14.16 -17.06
C GLN A 137 -11.09 -15.65 -17.41
N ALA A 138 -10.20 -16.41 -16.79
CA ALA A 138 -10.17 -17.86 -16.92
C ALA A 138 -11.43 -18.50 -16.33
N LEU A 139 -11.86 -18.03 -15.16
CA LEU A 139 -13.05 -18.51 -14.45
C LEU A 139 -13.86 -17.33 -13.90
N TYR A 140 -15.14 -17.27 -14.25
CA TYR A 140 -16.13 -16.37 -13.65
C TYR A 140 -17.11 -17.17 -12.78
N VAL A 141 -17.35 -16.68 -11.57
CA VAL A 141 -18.28 -17.29 -10.61
C VAL A 141 -19.20 -16.20 -10.06
N ASP A 142 -20.50 -16.48 -10.06
CA ASP A 142 -21.49 -15.67 -9.33
C ASP A 142 -22.35 -16.50 -8.39
N ALA A 143 -23.42 -15.91 -7.85
CA ALA A 143 -24.37 -16.58 -6.95
C ALA A 143 -24.96 -17.90 -7.50
N ASN A 144 -24.93 -18.12 -8.82
CA ASN A 144 -25.40 -19.34 -9.49
C ASN A 144 -24.28 -20.37 -9.77
N GLY A 145 -23.05 -20.07 -9.34
CA GLY A 145 -21.87 -20.88 -9.60
C GLY A 145 -21.09 -20.41 -10.82
N VAL A 146 -20.41 -21.35 -11.49
CA VAL A 146 -19.52 -21.05 -12.62
C VAL A 146 -20.32 -20.63 -13.85
N ASP A 147 -20.06 -19.43 -14.37
CA ASP A 147 -20.63 -18.97 -15.65
C ASP A 147 -19.68 -19.27 -16.80
N SER A 148 -19.94 -20.37 -17.50
CA SER A 148 -19.15 -20.77 -18.68
C SER A 148 -19.19 -19.76 -19.83
N SER A 149 -20.24 -18.92 -19.92
CA SER A 149 -20.36 -17.94 -21.01
C SER A 149 -19.40 -16.77 -20.83
N LYS A 150 -19.01 -16.47 -19.59
CA LYS A 150 -18.03 -15.44 -19.22
C LYS A 150 -16.63 -16.00 -18.95
N SER A 151 -16.43 -17.30 -19.09
CA SER A 151 -15.18 -17.97 -18.68
C SER A 151 -14.35 -18.44 -19.87
N VAL A 152 -13.04 -18.25 -19.81
CA VAL A 152 -12.07 -18.87 -20.73
C VAL A 152 -11.65 -20.23 -20.19
N LEU A 153 -12.59 -21.18 -20.12
CA LEU A 153 -12.37 -22.50 -19.52
C LEU A 153 -11.28 -23.32 -20.22
N SER A 154 -10.92 -22.98 -21.46
CA SER A 154 -9.79 -23.58 -22.17
C SER A 154 -8.43 -23.28 -21.52
N SER A 155 -8.35 -22.25 -20.66
CA SER A 155 -7.16 -21.88 -19.88
C SER A 155 -7.16 -22.45 -18.45
N VAL A 156 -8.21 -23.19 -18.08
CA VAL A 156 -8.40 -23.73 -16.74
C VAL A 156 -8.16 -25.24 -16.76
N SER A 157 -7.25 -25.70 -15.91
CA SER A 157 -7.15 -27.12 -15.52
C SER A 157 -7.71 -27.31 -14.11
N GLY A 158 -8.00 -28.55 -13.71
CA GLY A 158 -8.57 -28.87 -12.40
C GLY A 158 -10.09 -29.04 -12.44
N VAL A 159 -10.75 -28.89 -11.29
CA VAL A 159 -12.21 -29.07 -11.15
C VAL A 159 -12.82 -27.81 -10.56
N ALA A 160 -13.77 -27.20 -11.26
CA ALA A 160 -14.60 -26.11 -10.75
C ALA A 160 -16.06 -26.59 -10.68
N GLY A 161 -16.68 -26.46 -9.51
CA GLY A 161 -18.10 -26.70 -9.27
C GLY A 161 -18.80 -25.40 -8.84
N ASP A 162 -20.06 -25.51 -8.43
CA ASP A 162 -20.92 -24.34 -8.20
C ASP A 162 -20.54 -23.54 -6.94
N THR A 163 -19.96 -24.18 -5.91
CA THR A 163 -19.58 -23.51 -4.66
C THR A 163 -18.11 -23.67 -4.29
N ALA A 164 -17.37 -24.48 -5.05
CA ALA A 164 -15.95 -24.68 -4.81
C ALA A 164 -15.21 -25.13 -6.05
N ALA A 165 -13.92 -24.80 -6.12
CA ALA A 165 -12.98 -25.33 -7.08
C ALA A 165 -11.76 -25.94 -6.38
N THR A 166 -11.20 -27.00 -6.95
CA THR A 166 -10.06 -27.73 -6.37
C THR A 166 -8.99 -28.01 -7.42
N GLY A 167 -7.74 -27.73 -7.05
CA GLY A 167 -6.56 -28.02 -7.86
C GLY A 167 -6.56 -27.26 -9.19
N LEU A 168 -7.10 -26.05 -9.21
CA LEU A 168 -7.12 -25.24 -10.43
C LEU A 168 -5.71 -24.88 -10.86
N GLY A 169 -5.41 -25.03 -12.15
CA GLY A 169 -4.18 -24.53 -12.76
C GLY A 169 -4.50 -23.53 -13.85
N ILE A 170 -3.98 -22.32 -13.74
CA ILE A 170 -4.16 -21.23 -14.69
C ILE A 170 -2.79 -20.64 -15.04
N THR A 171 -2.48 -20.55 -16.33
CA THR A 171 -1.26 -19.92 -16.82
C THR A 171 -1.57 -18.99 -17.98
N SER A 172 -1.05 -17.77 -17.92
CA SER A 172 -1.19 -16.78 -18.99
C SER A 172 0.12 -16.06 -19.24
N THR A 173 0.38 -15.78 -20.52
CA THR A 173 1.43 -14.88 -20.99
C THR A 173 0.85 -13.66 -21.74
N GLY A 174 -0.47 -13.59 -21.88
CA GLY A 174 -1.18 -12.47 -22.50
C GLY A 174 -1.42 -11.30 -21.55
N GLU A 175 -1.43 -10.09 -22.09
CA GLU A 175 -1.73 -8.89 -21.31
C GLU A 175 -3.24 -8.78 -21.00
N LEU A 176 -3.59 -8.11 -19.89
CA LEU A 176 -4.97 -7.83 -19.47
C LEU A 176 -5.86 -9.08 -19.25
N PHE A 177 -5.25 -10.20 -18.85
CA PHE A 177 -5.97 -11.43 -18.54
C PHE A 177 -6.08 -11.64 -17.04
N ASN A 178 -7.28 -11.98 -16.57
CA ASN A 178 -7.59 -12.28 -15.18
C ASN A 178 -7.63 -13.79 -14.96
N GLY A 179 -7.25 -14.25 -13.76
CA GLY A 179 -7.41 -15.65 -13.41
C GLY A 179 -8.86 -15.97 -13.03
N ILE A 180 -9.24 -15.70 -11.79
CA ILE A 180 -10.54 -16.07 -11.22
C ILE A 180 -11.26 -14.80 -10.76
N TYR A 181 -12.51 -14.63 -11.18
CA TYR A 181 -13.39 -13.54 -10.74
C TYR A 181 -14.61 -14.12 -10.03
N VAL A 182 -14.76 -13.83 -8.74
CA VAL A 182 -15.90 -14.26 -7.90
C VAL A 182 -16.68 -13.02 -7.47
N VAL A 183 -17.99 -13.01 -7.72
CA VAL A 183 -18.86 -11.88 -7.36
C VAL A 183 -20.18 -12.32 -6.73
N ASP A 184 -20.56 -11.67 -5.64
CA ASP A 184 -21.75 -11.94 -4.83
C ASP A 184 -21.98 -13.45 -4.57
N ALA A 185 -20.93 -14.16 -4.16
CA ALA A 185 -20.96 -15.61 -3.97
C ALA A 185 -20.12 -16.07 -2.77
N ASP A 186 -20.62 -17.09 -2.05
CA ASP A 186 -19.83 -17.90 -1.12
C ASP A 186 -19.11 -19.00 -1.90
N TYR A 187 -17.79 -18.87 -2.06
CA TYR A 187 -16.99 -19.75 -2.91
C TYR A 187 -15.65 -20.12 -2.29
N THR A 188 -15.27 -21.39 -2.40
CA THR A 188 -14.00 -21.89 -1.88
C THR A 188 -13.05 -22.35 -2.99
N LEU A 189 -11.83 -21.82 -3.01
CA LEU A 189 -10.74 -22.25 -3.86
C LEU A 189 -9.74 -23.09 -3.05
N VAL A 190 -9.56 -24.35 -3.41
CA VAL A 190 -8.63 -25.27 -2.75
C VAL A 190 -7.46 -25.58 -3.66
N ASN A 191 -6.24 -25.26 -3.21
CA ASN A 191 -4.98 -25.45 -3.91
C ASN A 191 -4.92 -24.88 -5.35
N PRO A 192 -5.35 -23.62 -5.61
CA PRO A 192 -5.14 -23.04 -6.93
C PRO A 192 -3.65 -22.79 -7.21
N ARG A 193 -3.26 -22.93 -8.48
CA ARG A 193 -1.92 -22.67 -9.02
C ARG A 193 -2.08 -21.67 -10.16
N ILE A 194 -1.61 -20.45 -9.95
CA ILE A 194 -1.79 -19.35 -10.91
C ILE A 194 -0.42 -18.78 -11.24
N SER A 195 -0.13 -18.63 -12.54
CA SER A 195 1.05 -17.89 -12.99
C SER A 195 0.70 -17.02 -14.18
N LEU A 196 0.71 -15.70 -13.97
CA LEU A 196 0.38 -14.72 -15.00
C LEU A 196 1.61 -13.86 -15.31
N THR A 197 2.10 -13.94 -16.54
CA THR A 197 3.14 -13.04 -17.07
C THR A 197 2.54 -12.08 -18.08
N GLY A 198 3.04 -10.84 -18.13
CA GLY A 198 2.51 -9.78 -18.99
C GLY A 198 1.80 -8.71 -18.17
N ASN A 199 1.57 -7.53 -18.74
CA ASN A 199 1.02 -6.41 -18.00
C ASN A 199 -0.48 -6.60 -17.72
N GLY A 200 -0.92 -6.19 -16.53
CA GLY A 200 -2.30 -5.80 -16.30
C GLY A 200 -2.49 -4.34 -16.73
N ARG A 201 -3.47 -3.66 -16.13
CA ARG A 201 -3.73 -2.25 -16.47
C ARG A 201 -4.15 -1.37 -15.31
N SER A 202 -4.93 -1.92 -14.39
CA SER A 202 -5.45 -1.20 -13.24
C SER A 202 -5.78 -2.19 -12.14
N ASP A 203 -4.99 -2.19 -11.08
CA ASP A 203 -5.22 -2.94 -9.85
C ASP A 203 -6.36 -2.31 -9.06
N PHE A 204 -6.62 -1.00 -9.23
CA PHE A 204 -7.83 -0.32 -8.73
C PHE A 204 -9.13 -0.83 -9.37
N ALA A 205 -9.10 -1.28 -10.62
CA ALA A 205 -10.23 -1.98 -11.23
C ALA A 205 -10.15 -3.50 -10.98
N GLY A 206 -8.94 -4.04 -10.91
CA GLY A 206 -8.61 -5.46 -10.88
C GLY A 206 -8.16 -6.05 -12.23
N GLN A 207 -8.03 -5.27 -13.30
CA GLN A 207 -7.70 -5.81 -14.63
C GLN A 207 -6.27 -6.37 -14.68
N GLY A 208 -6.14 -7.68 -14.89
CA GLY A 208 -4.88 -8.42 -14.83
C GLY A 208 -4.62 -9.15 -13.50
N ALA A 209 -5.53 -9.07 -12.53
CA ALA A 209 -5.37 -9.77 -11.25
C ALA A 209 -5.50 -11.30 -11.37
N GLY A 210 -4.74 -12.02 -10.54
CA GLY A 210 -4.84 -13.47 -10.40
C GLY A 210 -6.19 -13.95 -9.88
N ILE A 211 -6.64 -13.42 -8.75
CA ILE A 211 -7.93 -13.74 -8.13
C ILE A 211 -8.61 -12.45 -7.69
N ILE A 212 -9.91 -12.35 -7.92
CA ILE A 212 -10.74 -11.22 -7.52
C ILE A 212 -11.94 -11.73 -6.73
N GLY A 213 -12.14 -11.18 -5.54
CA GLY A 213 -13.40 -11.28 -4.79
C GLY A 213 -14.09 -9.91 -4.80
N SER A 214 -15.34 -9.85 -5.25
CA SER A 214 -16.08 -8.60 -5.42
C SER A 214 -17.50 -8.70 -4.89
N GLY A 215 -18.07 -7.62 -4.36
CA GLY A 215 -19.50 -7.56 -4.00
C GLY A 215 -19.77 -7.97 -2.56
N ALA A 216 -20.78 -7.35 -1.96
CA ALA A 216 -21.05 -7.41 -0.52
C ALA A 216 -21.54 -8.79 -0.04
N GLU A 217 -22.04 -9.62 -0.95
CA GLU A 217 -22.46 -11.00 -0.63
C GLU A 217 -21.34 -12.03 -0.86
N THR A 218 -20.12 -11.58 -1.18
CA THR A 218 -18.98 -12.47 -1.42
C THR A 218 -18.27 -12.84 -0.13
N LEU A 219 -18.26 -14.14 0.15
CA LEU A 219 -17.27 -14.80 1.02
C LEU A 219 -16.39 -15.67 0.14
N LEU A 220 -15.14 -15.25 -0.07
CA LEU A 220 -14.17 -16.01 -0.88
C LEU A 220 -13.09 -16.61 0.01
N VAL A 221 -13.10 -17.93 0.16
CA VAL A 221 -12.06 -18.66 0.88
C VAL A 221 -11.03 -19.21 -0.11
N ILE A 222 -9.77 -18.87 0.07
CA ILE A 222 -8.64 -19.31 -0.76
C ILE A 222 -7.68 -20.10 0.12
N ASP A 223 -7.61 -21.42 -0.04
CA ASP A 223 -6.80 -22.29 0.82
C ASP A 223 -5.73 -23.02 0.02
N GLY A 224 -4.46 -22.85 0.38
CA GLY A 224 -3.34 -23.55 -0.25
C GLY A 224 -2.93 -23.00 -1.61
N ALA A 225 -3.20 -21.72 -1.91
CA ALA A 225 -2.85 -21.12 -3.19
C ALA A 225 -1.33 -21.01 -3.39
N LYS A 226 -0.91 -21.14 -4.65
CA LYS A 226 0.40 -20.67 -5.10
C LYS A 226 0.21 -19.77 -6.30
N ILE A 227 0.57 -18.50 -6.15
CA ILE A 227 0.42 -17.47 -7.18
C ILE A 227 1.79 -16.83 -7.45
N ASP A 228 2.24 -16.89 -8.69
CA ASP A 228 3.50 -16.28 -9.15
C ASP A 228 3.22 -15.41 -10.38
N ASN A 229 3.02 -14.11 -10.17
CA ASN A 229 2.70 -13.16 -11.23
C ASN A 229 3.88 -12.22 -11.53
N THR A 230 4.04 -11.83 -12.79
CA THR A 230 5.07 -10.89 -13.22
C THR A 230 4.53 -9.95 -14.29
N GLY A 231 4.61 -8.65 -14.05
CA GLY A 231 4.06 -7.65 -14.96
C GLY A 231 3.73 -6.35 -14.26
N VAL A 232 3.51 -5.30 -15.04
CA VAL A 232 3.02 -4.00 -14.55
C VAL A 232 1.57 -4.18 -14.10
N VAL A 233 1.26 -3.77 -12.87
CA VAL A 233 -0.10 -3.80 -12.32
C VAL A 233 -0.75 -5.17 -12.53
N ARG A 234 -0.05 -6.23 -12.13
CA ARG A 234 -0.43 -7.64 -12.28
C ARG A 234 -0.60 -8.28 -10.90
N PRO A 235 -1.52 -7.78 -10.06
CA PRO A 235 -1.63 -8.21 -8.67
C PRO A 235 -2.05 -9.68 -8.57
N ALA A 236 -1.72 -10.33 -7.46
CA ALA A 236 -2.14 -11.70 -7.22
C ALA A 236 -3.59 -11.76 -6.77
N ILE A 237 -3.99 -10.94 -5.80
CA ILE A 237 -5.32 -10.95 -5.20
C ILE A 237 -5.86 -9.53 -5.07
N VAL A 238 -7.09 -9.32 -5.52
CA VAL A 238 -7.84 -8.08 -5.30
C VAL A 238 -9.15 -8.40 -4.58
N ALA A 239 -9.42 -7.73 -3.47
CA ALA A 239 -10.70 -7.78 -2.78
C ALA A 239 -11.39 -6.41 -2.96
N LYS A 240 -12.66 -6.40 -3.36
CA LYS A 240 -13.37 -5.14 -3.60
C LYS A 240 -14.88 -5.17 -3.31
N ASP A 241 -15.48 -3.99 -3.32
CA ASP A 241 -16.93 -3.76 -3.30
C ASP A 241 -17.68 -4.46 -2.15
N GLY A 242 -17.08 -4.51 -0.95
CA GLY A 242 -17.70 -5.08 0.25
C GLY A 242 -17.44 -6.58 0.46
N ALA A 243 -16.64 -7.22 -0.39
CA ALA A 243 -16.31 -8.64 -0.25
C ALA A 243 -15.54 -8.96 1.05
N ASN A 244 -15.68 -10.19 1.54
CA ASN A 244 -14.84 -10.79 2.57
C ASN A 244 -13.95 -11.89 1.95
N VAL A 245 -12.65 -11.64 1.84
CA VAL A 245 -11.68 -12.59 1.25
C VAL A 245 -10.78 -13.18 2.34
N VAL A 246 -10.83 -14.49 2.53
CA VAL A 246 -10.03 -15.22 3.53
C VAL A 246 -9.01 -16.10 2.83
N VAL A 247 -7.73 -15.79 2.97
CA VAL A 247 -6.61 -16.50 2.36
C VAL A 247 -5.86 -17.30 3.41
N LYS A 248 -5.73 -18.60 3.22
CA LYS A 248 -5.12 -19.53 4.17
C LYS A 248 -3.99 -20.32 3.50
N ASN A 249 -2.94 -20.61 4.26
CA ASN A 249 -1.89 -21.57 3.88
C ASN A 249 -1.29 -21.33 2.49
N SER A 250 -1.18 -20.07 2.05
CA SER A 250 -0.91 -19.71 0.66
C SER A 250 0.47 -19.06 0.48
N THR A 251 1.01 -19.16 -0.73
CA THR A 251 2.23 -18.46 -1.16
C THR A 251 1.90 -17.57 -2.34
N ILE A 252 2.16 -16.28 -2.18
CA ILE A 252 1.83 -15.22 -3.14
C ILE A 252 3.11 -14.46 -3.43
N THR A 253 3.51 -14.43 -4.70
CA THR A 253 4.66 -13.69 -5.19
C THR A 253 4.25 -12.84 -6.38
N THR A 254 4.61 -11.55 -6.35
CA THR A 254 4.52 -10.68 -7.52
C THR A 254 5.85 -10.02 -7.82
N ALA A 255 6.16 -9.92 -9.12
CA ALA A 255 7.34 -9.26 -9.63
C ALA A 255 6.96 -8.13 -10.60
N ASP A 256 7.82 -7.13 -10.68
CA ASP A 256 7.64 -5.98 -11.55
C ASP A 256 7.72 -6.40 -13.03
N GLY A 257 7.03 -5.63 -13.87
CA GLY A 257 7.08 -5.75 -15.31
C GLY A 257 7.84 -4.61 -15.98
N THR A 258 7.75 -4.59 -17.31
CA THR A 258 8.23 -3.46 -18.12
C THR A 258 7.07 -2.52 -18.43
N LEU A 259 7.18 -1.26 -17.99
CA LEU A 259 6.21 -0.21 -18.28
C LEU A 259 6.02 -0.02 -19.81
N PRO A 260 4.78 0.22 -20.27
CA PRO A 260 4.51 0.47 -21.70
C PRO A 260 5.34 1.62 -22.28
N GLY A 261 5.72 1.50 -23.54
CA GLY A 261 6.49 2.54 -24.24
C GLY A 261 5.75 3.88 -24.27
N GLY A 262 6.36 4.93 -23.71
CA GLY A 262 5.75 6.26 -23.62
C GLY A 262 4.82 6.46 -22.43
N TYR A 263 4.74 5.50 -21.50
CA TYR A 263 4.12 5.71 -20.19
C TYR A 263 4.75 6.92 -19.48
N GLN A 264 3.90 7.71 -18.83
CA GLN A 264 4.30 8.83 -17.99
C GLN A 264 3.83 8.53 -16.56
N SER A 265 4.77 8.42 -15.63
CA SER A 265 4.48 8.18 -14.22
C SER A 265 3.51 9.23 -13.68
N SER A 266 2.46 8.78 -13.02
CA SER A 266 1.36 9.63 -12.56
C SER A 266 0.59 8.97 -11.41
N VAL A 267 0.14 9.77 -10.45
CA VAL A 267 -0.82 9.37 -9.40
C VAL A 267 -2.28 9.47 -9.83
N ASN A 268 -2.57 9.75 -11.10
CA ASN A 268 -3.93 9.68 -11.59
C ASN A 268 -4.36 8.21 -11.66
N LEU A 269 -5.28 7.79 -10.78
CA LEU A 269 -5.69 6.40 -10.62
C LEU A 269 -6.27 5.75 -11.89
N SER A 270 -6.71 6.55 -12.88
CA SER A 270 -7.12 6.02 -14.19
C SER A 270 -5.94 5.51 -15.04
N TYR A 271 -4.73 6.00 -14.78
CA TYR A 271 -3.54 5.77 -15.61
C TYR A 271 -2.32 5.27 -14.81
N MET A 272 -2.36 5.34 -13.48
CA MET A 272 -1.28 4.96 -12.58
C MET A 272 -0.87 3.50 -12.79
N GLN A 273 0.44 3.28 -12.99
CA GLN A 273 1.03 1.97 -13.26
C GLN A 273 2.36 1.75 -12.52
N ASP A 274 2.87 2.75 -11.82
CA ASP A 274 4.06 2.66 -10.98
C ASP A 274 3.85 3.33 -9.63
N ALA A 275 4.69 2.96 -8.66
CA ALA A 275 4.71 3.56 -7.35
C ALA A 275 5.01 5.07 -7.45
N PRO A 276 4.32 5.93 -6.69
CA PRO A 276 4.69 7.34 -6.61
C PRO A 276 6.05 7.46 -5.93
N TRP A 277 7.06 7.95 -6.65
CA TRP A 277 8.41 8.10 -6.11
C TRP A 277 8.46 9.05 -4.90
N MET A 278 7.47 9.94 -4.74
CA MET A 278 7.36 10.85 -3.59
C MET A 278 7.11 10.12 -2.25
N LEU A 279 6.78 8.83 -2.30
CA LEU A 279 6.76 7.97 -1.11
C LEU A 279 8.18 7.49 -0.72
N GLY A 280 9.20 7.75 -1.53
CA GLY A 280 10.56 7.26 -1.31
C GLY A 280 10.77 5.80 -1.72
N ILE A 281 9.92 5.28 -2.61
CA ILE A 281 9.97 3.90 -3.17
C ILE A 281 9.83 3.92 -4.69
N ALA A 282 10.15 2.79 -5.33
CA ALA A 282 9.91 2.53 -6.74
C ALA A 282 9.19 1.18 -6.91
N GLY A 283 8.80 0.83 -8.14
CA GLY A 283 8.15 -0.45 -8.46
C GLY A 283 6.87 -0.26 -9.24
N ASN A 284 6.31 -1.35 -9.77
CA ASN A 284 5.12 -1.28 -10.63
C ASN A 284 4.14 -2.45 -10.46
N ASN A 285 4.37 -3.34 -9.48
CA ASN A 285 3.41 -4.38 -9.15
C ASN A 285 3.21 -4.58 -7.64
N ARG A 286 1.97 -4.40 -7.19
CA ARG A 286 1.55 -4.78 -5.83
C ARG A 286 1.20 -6.26 -5.79
N ALA A 287 1.43 -6.93 -4.65
CA ALA A 287 0.99 -8.31 -4.49
C ALA A 287 -0.53 -8.39 -4.30
N THR A 288 -1.09 -7.50 -3.47
CA THR A 288 -2.52 -7.49 -3.17
C THR A 288 -3.07 -6.07 -3.08
N ASN A 289 -4.37 -5.92 -3.34
CA ASN A 289 -5.08 -4.65 -3.13
C ASN A 289 -6.49 -4.86 -2.54
N LEU A 290 -6.85 -4.03 -1.57
CA LEU A 290 -8.14 -4.01 -0.88
C LEU A 290 -8.84 -2.68 -1.19
N LEU A 291 -10.02 -2.77 -1.78
CA LEU A 291 -10.71 -1.63 -2.39
C LEU A 291 -12.18 -1.58 -1.98
N GLY A 292 -12.83 -0.44 -2.11
CA GLY A 292 -14.26 -0.26 -1.84
C GLY A 292 -14.57 -0.03 -0.36
N GLU A 293 -15.85 0.19 -0.08
CA GLU A 293 -16.35 0.45 1.28
C GLU A 293 -16.57 -0.87 2.03
N ASN A 294 -16.15 -0.94 3.30
CA ASN A 294 -16.37 -2.10 4.19
C ASN A 294 -15.82 -3.45 3.66
N THR A 295 -14.89 -3.43 2.70
CA THR A 295 -14.26 -4.65 2.18
C THR A 295 -13.24 -5.20 3.18
N GLN A 296 -13.15 -6.53 3.25
CA GLN A 296 -12.29 -7.24 4.18
C GLN A 296 -11.37 -8.22 3.46
N ALA A 297 -10.10 -8.29 3.89
CA ALA A 297 -9.17 -9.33 3.47
C ALA A 297 -8.34 -9.82 4.66
N THR A 298 -8.27 -11.14 4.87
CA THR A 298 -7.46 -11.74 5.94
C THR A 298 -6.56 -12.85 5.42
N TYR A 299 -5.28 -12.77 5.76
CA TYR A 299 -4.25 -13.73 5.39
C TYR A 299 -3.82 -14.54 6.62
N ILE A 300 -3.83 -15.86 6.53
CA ILE A 300 -3.60 -16.76 7.66
C ILE A 300 -2.56 -17.80 7.26
N SER A 301 -1.50 -17.94 8.04
CA SER A 301 -0.42 -18.91 7.76
C SER A 301 0.09 -18.82 6.31
N SER A 302 0.20 -17.60 5.78
CA SER A 302 0.49 -17.35 4.37
C SER A 302 1.76 -16.52 4.19
N SER A 303 2.38 -16.58 3.01
CA SER A 303 3.50 -15.75 2.61
C SER A 303 3.09 -14.86 1.45
N ILE A 304 3.29 -13.55 1.60
CA ILE A 304 2.93 -12.51 0.63
C ILE A 304 4.18 -11.69 0.34
N THR A 305 4.68 -11.79 -0.89
CA THR A 305 5.89 -11.10 -1.33
C THR A 305 5.60 -10.26 -2.57
N SER A 306 5.98 -9.00 -2.54
CA SER A 306 6.07 -8.14 -3.74
C SER A 306 7.53 -7.83 -4.04
N GLU A 307 7.90 -7.53 -5.28
CA GLU A 307 9.28 -7.16 -5.59
C GLU A 307 9.63 -5.78 -5.01
N ASN A 308 9.08 -4.69 -5.57
CA ASN A 308 9.47 -3.33 -5.16
C ASN A 308 8.33 -2.43 -4.66
N TRP A 309 7.06 -2.67 -5.01
CA TRP A 309 5.99 -1.72 -4.65
C TRP A 309 5.36 -2.00 -3.27
N GLY A 310 4.45 -2.98 -3.18
CA GLY A 310 3.63 -3.16 -1.98
C GLY A 310 3.05 -4.57 -1.83
N ALA A 311 3.21 -5.17 -0.65
CA ALA A 311 2.69 -6.51 -0.39
C ALA A 311 1.18 -6.50 -0.05
N LEU A 312 0.78 -5.74 0.97
CA LEU A 312 -0.60 -5.63 1.46
C LEU A 312 -1.13 -4.21 1.31
N SER A 313 -1.79 -3.90 0.18
CA SER A 313 -2.27 -2.53 -0.07
C SER A 313 -3.75 -2.37 0.25
N VAL A 314 -4.10 -1.26 0.88
CA VAL A 314 -5.45 -0.69 0.84
C VAL A 314 -5.38 0.55 -0.02
N ASP A 315 -6.33 0.72 -0.94
CA ASP A 315 -6.42 1.93 -1.76
C ASP A 315 -7.85 2.49 -1.71
N THR A 316 -8.45 2.83 -2.85
CA THR A 316 -9.70 3.57 -2.94
C THR A 316 -10.82 2.86 -2.19
N GLY A 317 -11.38 3.51 -1.17
CA GLY A 317 -12.42 2.93 -0.33
C GLY A 317 -12.48 3.62 1.03
N SER A 318 -13.34 3.11 1.89
CA SER A 318 -13.32 3.48 3.30
C SER A 318 -13.73 2.34 4.22
N ASP A 319 -13.29 2.44 5.48
CA ASP A 319 -13.70 1.53 6.56
C ASP A 319 -13.38 0.05 6.27
N THR A 320 -12.31 -0.17 5.50
CA THR A 320 -11.84 -1.52 5.15
C THR A 320 -11.12 -2.17 6.33
N LYS A 321 -11.07 -3.50 6.31
CA LYS A 321 -10.33 -4.28 7.32
C LYS A 321 -9.35 -5.23 6.65
N LEU A 322 -8.08 -5.05 6.95
CA LEU A 322 -7.00 -5.91 6.47
C LEU A 322 -6.38 -6.61 7.67
N SER A 323 -6.10 -7.91 7.58
CA SER A 323 -5.44 -8.62 8.67
C SER A 323 -4.47 -9.69 8.18
N ALA A 324 -3.40 -9.91 8.93
CA ALA A 324 -2.53 -11.05 8.76
C ALA A 324 -2.31 -11.76 10.11
N ILE A 325 -2.40 -13.10 10.10
CA ILE A 325 -2.23 -13.95 11.27
C ILE A 325 -1.17 -15.00 10.93
N ASN A 326 -0.10 -15.08 11.73
CA ASN A 326 0.99 -16.05 11.54
C ASN A 326 1.52 -16.10 10.10
N SER A 327 1.63 -14.95 9.47
CA SER A 327 1.97 -14.82 8.04
C SER A 327 3.30 -14.10 7.86
N THR A 328 3.88 -14.20 6.67
CA THR A 328 5.07 -13.46 6.27
C THR A 328 4.68 -12.42 5.21
N VAL A 329 5.13 -11.19 5.40
CA VAL A 329 4.94 -10.06 4.48
C VAL A 329 6.33 -9.55 4.10
N ALA A 330 6.66 -9.57 2.81
CA ALA A 330 8.03 -9.29 2.40
C ALA A 330 8.17 -8.48 1.09
N ASN A 331 9.33 -7.85 0.95
CA ASN A 331 9.84 -7.36 -0.32
C ASN A 331 10.99 -8.26 -0.81
N SER A 332 10.99 -8.64 -2.09
CA SER A 332 12.11 -9.39 -2.68
C SER A 332 13.10 -8.51 -3.44
N GLY A 333 12.72 -7.27 -3.76
CA GLY A 333 13.56 -6.25 -4.35
C GLY A 333 14.15 -5.29 -3.30
N GLU A 334 14.66 -4.16 -3.76
CA GLU A 334 15.36 -3.18 -2.90
C GLU A 334 14.46 -2.02 -2.42
N ASP A 335 13.18 -2.00 -2.81
CA ASP A 335 12.23 -0.99 -2.38
C ASP A 335 10.90 -1.63 -1.95
N GLY A 336 10.05 -0.84 -1.30
CA GLY A 336 8.64 -1.18 -1.11
C GLY A 336 8.16 -1.18 0.32
N TYR A 337 6.86 -1.42 0.46
CA TYR A 337 6.20 -1.48 1.76
C TYR A 337 5.57 -2.84 2.05
N GLY A 338 5.48 -3.16 3.34
CA GLY A 338 4.68 -4.26 3.85
C GLY A 338 3.19 -3.97 3.72
N SER A 339 2.71 -2.85 4.30
CA SER A 339 1.32 -2.42 4.16
C SER A 339 1.09 -0.93 3.87
N TYR A 340 -0.07 -0.60 3.30
CA TYR A 340 -0.48 0.78 2.97
C TYR A 340 -1.89 1.06 3.48
N VAL A 341 -2.01 2.03 4.38
CA VAL A 341 -3.20 2.24 5.23
C VAL A 341 -3.89 3.55 4.86
N ILE A 342 -5.07 3.47 4.27
CA ILE A 342 -5.84 4.64 3.80
C ILE A 342 -7.34 4.46 4.05
N GLY A 343 -8.10 5.55 4.01
CA GLY A 343 -9.56 5.49 3.98
C GLY A 343 -10.20 5.10 5.31
N ASN A 344 -9.58 5.38 6.44
CA ASN A 344 -10.03 4.89 7.76
C ASN A 344 -9.96 3.35 7.87
N ALA A 345 -9.02 2.72 7.15
CA ALA A 345 -8.76 1.29 7.27
C ALA A 345 -8.31 0.91 8.69
N THR A 346 -8.67 -0.31 9.10
CA THR A 346 -8.13 -0.95 10.30
C THR A 346 -7.28 -2.16 9.87
N GLU A 347 -5.98 -2.10 10.15
CA GLU A 347 -5.04 -3.18 9.85
C GLU A 347 -4.58 -3.88 11.13
N ARG A 348 -4.61 -5.21 11.15
CA ARG A 348 -4.17 -6.00 12.33
C ARG A 348 -3.22 -7.11 11.93
N PHE A 349 -2.03 -7.09 12.51
CA PHE A 349 -0.95 -8.04 12.24
C PHE A 349 -0.62 -8.79 13.54
N LEU A 350 -1.02 -10.05 13.60
CA LEU A 350 -0.88 -10.90 14.78
C LEU A 350 0.10 -12.04 14.49
N GLY A 351 1.21 -12.12 15.24
CA GLY A 351 2.26 -13.12 14.98
C GLY A 351 2.85 -13.04 13.58
N THR A 352 2.85 -11.85 12.96
CA THR A 352 3.26 -11.68 11.55
C THR A 352 4.74 -11.33 11.48
N THR A 353 5.44 -11.87 10.48
CA THR A 353 6.83 -11.51 10.18
C THR A 353 6.87 -10.56 9.00
N PHE A 354 7.44 -9.38 9.18
CA PHE A 354 7.77 -8.43 8.11
C PHE A 354 9.26 -8.46 7.81
N ASP A 355 9.60 -8.57 6.53
CA ASP A 355 10.96 -8.46 5.99
C ASP A 355 10.91 -7.57 4.74
N VAL A 356 11.05 -6.26 4.96
CA VAL A 356 10.65 -5.22 3.98
C VAL A 356 11.81 -4.30 3.66
N ALA A 357 11.84 -3.78 2.44
CA ALA A 357 12.98 -3.01 1.97
C ALA A 357 12.89 -1.52 2.31
N THR A 358 11.69 -0.95 2.54
CA THR A 358 11.57 0.48 2.88
C THR A 358 10.70 0.78 4.07
N TYR A 359 9.47 0.25 4.12
CA TYR A 359 8.53 0.52 5.21
C TYR A 359 7.81 -0.74 5.64
N ALA A 360 7.64 -0.95 6.94
CA ALA A 360 6.66 -1.91 7.44
C ALA A 360 5.25 -1.45 7.05
N SER A 361 4.93 -0.18 7.32
CA SER A 361 3.66 0.42 6.92
C SER A 361 3.81 1.89 6.49
N ILE A 362 3.00 2.27 5.51
CA ILE A 362 2.73 3.67 5.17
C ILE A 362 1.31 4.00 5.63
N VAL A 363 1.17 5.04 6.44
CA VAL A 363 -0.11 5.47 7.03
C VAL A 363 -0.55 6.81 6.44
N THR A 364 -1.72 6.80 5.80
CA THR A 364 -2.34 7.99 5.21
C THR A 364 -3.84 8.12 5.57
N GLY A 365 -4.25 7.52 6.69
CA GLY A 365 -5.60 7.62 7.21
C GLY A 365 -6.15 6.27 7.65
N GLY A 366 -5.93 5.89 8.91
CA GLY A 366 -6.41 4.63 9.48
C GLY A 366 -5.65 4.26 10.76
N SER A 367 -5.74 3.00 11.13
CA SER A 367 -5.09 2.44 12.31
C SER A 367 -4.39 1.12 12.00
N VAL A 368 -3.24 0.90 12.64
CA VAL A 368 -2.44 -0.32 12.54
C VAL A 368 -2.21 -0.90 13.93
N VAL A 369 -2.38 -2.21 14.06
CA VAL A 369 -2.08 -2.95 15.30
C VAL A 369 -1.06 -4.05 15.00
N TYR A 370 0.04 -4.06 15.74
CA TYR A 370 1.00 -5.15 15.77
C TYR A 370 0.96 -5.83 17.15
N GLY A 371 0.80 -7.15 17.17
CA GLY A 371 0.75 -7.90 18.42
C GLY A 371 0.96 -9.39 18.25
N ASP A 372 0.80 -10.12 19.33
CA ASP A 372 0.95 -11.57 19.35
C ASP A 372 -0.33 -12.25 18.85
N SER A 373 -0.19 -13.40 18.18
CA SER A 373 -1.31 -14.27 17.80
C SER A 373 -1.79 -15.14 18.97
N THR A 374 -2.03 -14.50 20.12
CA THR A 374 -2.60 -15.19 21.29
C THR A 374 -3.92 -15.86 20.91
N LYS A 375 -4.25 -16.96 21.60
CA LYS A 375 -5.47 -17.73 21.30
C LYS A 375 -6.73 -16.86 21.40
N ASP A 376 -6.78 -15.96 22.39
CA ASP A 376 -7.91 -15.07 22.60
C ASP A 376 -7.99 -13.99 21.53
N ALA A 377 -6.86 -13.38 21.14
CA ALA A 377 -6.83 -12.37 20.08
C ALA A 377 -7.26 -12.95 18.72
N VAL A 378 -6.75 -14.13 18.36
CA VAL A 378 -7.13 -14.80 17.11
C VAL A 378 -8.60 -15.26 17.13
N ALA A 379 -9.10 -15.76 18.26
CA ALA A 379 -10.51 -16.14 18.40
C ALA A 379 -11.45 -14.91 18.32
N ALA A 380 -11.06 -13.78 18.92
CA ALA A 380 -11.78 -12.52 18.82
C ALA A 380 -11.83 -12.04 17.37
N LEU A 381 -10.69 -12.04 16.67
CA LEU A 381 -10.62 -11.62 15.27
C LEU A 381 -11.41 -12.53 14.33
N ASN A 382 -11.35 -13.86 14.54
CA ASN A 382 -12.18 -14.84 13.82
C ASN A 382 -13.67 -14.55 13.97
N SER A 383 -14.11 -14.11 15.15
CA SER A 383 -15.50 -13.76 15.41
C SER A 383 -15.88 -12.38 14.84
N GLU A 384 -14.98 -11.39 14.95
CA GLU A 384 -15.20 -10.02 14.46
C GLU A 384 -15.31 -9.96 12.94
N LEU A 385 -14.44 -10.69 12.23
CA LEU A 385 -14.32 -10.65 10.77
C LEU A 385 -15.01 -11.83 10.07
N GLU A 386 -15.70 -12.69 10.84
CA GLU A 386 -16.41 -13.86 10.33
C GLU A 386 -15.51 -14.79 9.47
N LEU A 387 -14.26 -15.01 9.91
CA LEU A 387 -13.23 -15.72 9.11
C LEU A 387 -13.54 -17.20 8.86
N GLY A 388 -14.53 -17.76 9.57
CA GLY A 388 -14.97 -19.15 9.39
C GLY A 388 -13.98 -20.21 9.88
N LEU A 389 -12.99 -19.86 10.70
CA LEU A 389 -12.05 -20.86 11.25
C LEU A 389 -12.77 -21.81 12.22
N SER A 390 -12.56 -23.10 12.01
CA SER A 390 -13.02 -24.14 12.92
C SER A 390 -12.26 -24.14 14.24
N ALA A 391 -12.84 -24.76 15.27
CA ALA A 391 -12.16 -24.97 16.55
C ALA A 391 -10.83 -25.73 16.41
N THR A 392 -10.73 -26.63 15.42
CA THR A 392 -9.49 -27.35 15.11
C THR A 392 -8.44 -26.43 14.52
N GLU A 393 -8.81 -25.57 13.55
CA GLU A 393 -7.88 -24.60 12.95
C GLU A 393 -7.37 -23.61 14.00
N LEU A 394 -8.26 -23.05 14.83
CA LEU A 394 -7.89 -22.15 15.93
C LEU A 394 -6.93 -22.82 16.94
N ALA A 395 -7.16 -24.11 17.25
CA ALA A 395 -6.28 -24.85 18.13
C ALA A 395 -4.89 -25.06 17.51
N GLN A 396 -4.81 -25.24 16.19
CA GLN A 396 -3.58 -25.53 15.44
C GLN A 396 -2.70 -24.30 15.17
N LEU A 397 -3.26 -23.10 15.08
CA LEU A 397 -2.46 -21.88 14.89
C LEU A 397 -1.50 -21.68 16.07
N PRO A 398 -0.17 -21.59 15.87
CA PRO A 398 0.74 -21.31 16.97
C PRO A 398 0.50 -19.91 17.54
N VAL A 399 0.89 -19.70 18.80
CA VAL A 399 1.02 -18.35 19.36
C VAL A 399 2.42 -17.87 19.01
N GLU A 400 2.49 -16.79 18.25
CA GLU A 400 3.71 -16.18 17.74
C GLU A 400 3.65 -14.68 18.00
N SER A 401 4.82 -14.07 18.22
CA SER A 401 4.94 -12.62 18.29
C SER A 401 5.19 -12.02 16.92
N THR A 402 4.75 -10.78 16.72
CA THR A 402 5.03 -10.04 15.50
C THR A 402 6.51 -9.63 15.46
N THR A 403 7.15 -9.79 14.31
CA THR A 403 8.55 -9.36 14.09
C THR A 403 8.62 -8.50 12.84
N ILE A 404 9.34 -7.40 12.91
CA ILE A 404 9.49 -6.45 11.80
C ILE A 404 10.96 -6.18 11.62
N THR A 405 11.48 -6.46 10.42
CA THR A 405 12.78 -5.99 9.95
C THR A 405 12.57 -5.11 8.72
N SER A 406 13.16 -3.92 8.73
CA SER A 406 13.15 -3.02 7.59
C SER A 406 14.56 -2.52 7.26
N ASP A 407 14.94 -2.61 5.99
CA ASP A 407 16.22 -2.10 5.49
C ASP A 407 16.30 -0.56 5.51
N ARG A 408 15.18 0.13 5.81
CA ARG A 408 15.16 1.59 5.97
C ARG A 408 14.31 2.01 7.16
N PHE A 409 13.06 2.38 6.93
CA PHE A 409 12.19 2.98 7.93
C PHE A 409 11.19 1.97 8.49
N GLY A 410 10.70 2.19 9.71
CA GLY A 410 9.64 1.36 10.28
C GLY A 410 8.27 1.74 9.73
N VAL A 411 7.66 2.78 10.31
CA VAL A 411 6.36 3.30 9.88
C VAL A 411 6.49 4.74 9.44
N MET A 412 5.90 5.07 8.28
CA MET A 412 5.83 6.42 7.77
C MET A 412 4.40 6.97 7.80
N TRP A 413 4.22 8.20 8.26
CA TRP A 413 2.95 8.93 8.16
C TRP A 413 3.00 9.99 7.10
N HIS A 414 2.09 9.86 6.13
CA HIS A 414 1.84 10.87 5.09
C HIS A 414 0.53 11.64 5.33
N ASN A 415 -0.32 11.12 6.23
CA ASN A 415 -1.51 11.78 6.76
C ASN A 415 -1.77 11.26 8.19
N ARG A 416 -2.85 11.70 8.82
CA ARG A 416 -3.23 11.25 10.18
C ARG A 416 -3.37 9.73 10.29
N GLY A 417 -3.09 9.17 11.47
CA GLY A 417 -3.38 7.78 11.76
C GLY A 417 -2.71 7.29 13.05
N THR A 418 -2.99 6.05 13.43
CA THR A 418 -2.48 5.47 14.69
C THR A 418 -1.76 4.15 14.49
N VAL A 419 -0.78 3.88 15.35
CA VAL A 419 -0.09 2.59 15.45
C VAL A 419 -0.09 2.16 16.92
N ASP A 420 -0.55 0.94 17.16
CA ASP A 420 -0.48 0.27 18.47
C ASP A 420 0.43 -0.96 18.37
N ILE A 421 1.39 -1.07 19.29
CA ILE A 421 2.38 -2.16 19.37
C ILE A 421 2.29 -2.78 20.77
N SER A 422 2.13 -4.10 20.85
CA SER A 422 2.02 -4.82 22.12
C SER A 422 2.56 -6.26 22.03
N GLY A 423 2.46 -7.00 23.13
CA GLY A 423 2.93 -8.39 23.22
C GLY A 423 4.46 -8.47 23.17
N GLY A 424 4.97 -9.57 22.64
CA GLY A 424 6.40 -9.76 22.35
C GLY A 424 6.85 -9.12 21.03
N THR A 425 6.14 -8.11 20.50
CA THR A 425 6.44 -7.54 19.18
C THR A 425 7.84 -6.93 19.13
N THR A 426 8.63 -7.31 18.13
CA THR A 426 9.99 -6.76 17.92
C THR A 426 10.06 -6.00 16.60
N ILE A 427 10.67 -4.82 16.64
CA ILE A 427 10.85 -3.97 15.45
C ILE A 427 12.33 -3.58 15.36
N ALA A 428 12.97 -3.92 14.26
CA ALA A 428 14.32 -3.50 13.91
C ALA A 428 14.30 -2.79 12.55
N THR A 429 14.99 -1.66 12.48
CA THR A 429 15.07 -0.84 11.26
C THR A 429 16.51 -0.38 11.08
N ASP A 430 17.01 -0.25 9.85
CA ASP A 430 18.35 0.28 9.60
C ASP A 430 18.41 1.82 9.72
N GLU A 431 17.31 2.50 9.42
CA GLU A 431 17.14 3.95 9.56
C GLU A 431 16.16 4.29 10.70
N THR A 432 15.33 5.33 10.50
CA THR A 432 14.42 5.86 11.52
C THR A 432 13.19 4.96 11.68
N LEU A 433 12.85 4.62 12.93
CA LEU A 433 11.74 3.71 13.19
C LEU A 433 10.38 4.36 12.90
N PHE A 434 10.08 5.52 13.49
CA PHE A 434 8.85 6.27 13.21
C PHE A 434 9.15 7.56 12.43
N LEU A 435 8.78 7.61 11.16
CA LEU A 435 8.94 8.77 10.29
C LEU A 435 7.60 9.50 10.11
N ASP A 436 7.41 10.59 10.83
CA ASP A 436 6.22 11.44 10.72
C ASP A 436 6.51 12.65 9.81
N LYS A 437 5.88 12.70 8.63
CA LYS A 437 5.98 13.84 7.71
C LYS A 437 5.05 14.99 8.13
N GLY A 438 5.07 15.32 9.42
CA GLY A 438 4.39 16.45 10.02
C GLY A 438 2.87 16.27 10.07
N GLN A 439 2.42 15.12 10.55
CA GLN A 439 1.02 14.68 10.58
C GLN A 439 0.48 14.51 12.01
N GLN A 440 -0.85 14.37 12.13
CA GLN A 440 -1.48 14.13 13.43
C GLN A 440 -1.43 12.63 13.69
N ILE A 441 -0.53 12.18 14.55
CA ILE A 441 -0.29 10.77 14.78
C ILE A 441 -0.56 10.36 16.22
N GLY A 442 -0.91 9.08 16.41
CA GLY A 442 -0.89 8.41 17.70
C GLY A 442 -0.01 7.17 17.63
N VAL A 443 0.95 7.04 18.55
CA VAL A 443 1.76 5.82 18.70
C VAL A 443 1.63 5.33 20.14
N THR A 444 1.19 4.09 20.30
CA THR A 444 1.13 3.42 21.60
C THR A 444 2.03 2.19 21.57
N VAL A 445 2.93 2.07 22.54
CA VAL A 445 3.79 0.90 22.69
C VAL A 445 3.69 0.39 24.12
N ASP A 446 3.25 -0.86 24.26
CA ASP A 446 3.19 -1.56 25.54
C ASP A 446 4.31 -2.63 25.59
N GLY A 447 5.33 -2.36 26.38
CA GLY A 447 6.49 -3.23 26.60
C GLY A 447 6.31 -4.24 27.72
N SER A 448 5.16 -4.25 28.41
CA SER A 448 4.94 -5.11 29.60
C SER A 448 5.07 -6.61 29.30
N GLU A 449 4.87 -7.01 28.05
CA GLU A 449 5.01 -8.39 27.55
C GLU A 449 6.27 -8.60 26.67
N GLY A 450 7.19 -7.64 26.65
CA GLY A 450 8.50 -7.79 26.02
C GLY A 450 8.64 -7.17 24.63
N ALA A 451 7.79 -6.20 24.26
CA ALA A 451 7.96 -5.46 23.02
C ALA A 451 9.31 -4.74 22.99
N THR A 452 9.98 -4.74 21.82
CA THR A 452 11.29 -4.09 21.64
C THR A 452 11.35 -3.29 20.35
N LEU A 453 12.06 -2.16 20.41
CA LEU A 453 12.24 -1.22 19.32
C LEU A 453 13.73 -0.94 19.12
N ASP A 454 14.23 -1.14 17.90
CA ASP A 454 15.62 -0.90 17.52
C ASP A 454 15.69 -0.08 16.22
N ALA A 455 16.34 1.07 16.31
CA ALA A 455 16.59 1.97 15.19
C ALA A 455 18.09 2.03 14.93
N GLY A 456 18.54 1.48 13.81
CA GLY A 456 19.95 1.32 13.46
C GLY A 456 20.70 2.64 13.31
N ASN A 457 19.99 3.71 12.94
CA ASN A 457 20.55 5.07 12.92
C ASN A 457 20.45 5.81 14.26
N GLY A 458 19.89 5.18 15.30
CA GLY A 458 19.68 5.74 16.63
C GLY A 458 18.48 6.67 16.75
N VAL A 459 17.62 6.80 15.74
CA VAL A 459 16.44 7.70 15.76
C VAL A 459 15.15 6.87 15.86
N LEU A 460 14.53 6.90 17.04
CA LEU A 460 13.26 6.20 17.26
C LEU A 460 12.09 6.94 16.61
N LEU A 461 12.08 8.27 16.65
CA LEU A 461 11.02 9.06 16.05
C LEU A 461 11.54 10.38 15.47
N GLN A 462 11.10 10.67 14.25
CA GLN A 462 11.38 11.92 13.55
C GLN A 462 10.07 12.52 13.04
N VAL A 463 9.61 13.58 13.71
CA VAL A 463 8.65 14.52 13.10
C VAL A 463 9.44 15.47 12.22
N MET A 464 9.01 15.65 10.98
CA MET A 464 9.60 16.60 10.07
C MET A 464 8.57 17.20 9.12
N ASP A 465 8.86 18.37 8.60
CA ASP A 465 8.10 18.97 7.49
C ASP A 465 7.99 17.99 6.31
N ASN A 466 6.80 17.93 5.69
CA ASN A 466 6.53 17.07 4.53
C ASN A 466 7.45 17.45 3.36
N ASP A 467 8.15 16.47 2.81
CA ASP A 467 9.09 16.63 1.70
C ASP A 467 8.53 16.08 0.38
N ASP A 468 7.26 15.70 0.33
CA ASP A 468 6.54 15.38 -0.91
C ASP A 468 6.33 16.66 -1.75
N PRO A 469 6.93 16.78 -2.95
CA PRO A 469 6.73 17.93 -3.83
C PRO A 469 5.41 17.91 -4.59
N GLY A 470 4.62 16.84 -4.44
CA GLY A 470 3.31 16.65 -5.02
C GLY A 470 3.35 16.35 -6.52
N PRO A 471 2.21 15.89 -7.06
CA PRO A 471 2.07 15.68 -8.50
C PRO A 471 1.87 17.01 -9.25
N VAL A 472 2.23 17.03 -10.53
CA VAL A 472 2.12 18.20 -11.40
C VAL A 472 0.82 18.17 -12.22
N PRO A 473 -0.12 19.12 -12.03
CA PRO A 473 -1.36 19.22 -12.81
C PRO A 473 -1.12 19.57 -14.29
N PRO A 474 -2.09 19.31 -15.20
CA PRO A 474 -3.41 18.72 -14.93
C PRO A 474 -3.43 17.19 -14.92
N LEU A 475 -2.39 16.53 -15.45
CA LEU A 475 -2.35 15.06 -15.56
C LEU A 475 -1.92 14.37 -14.26
N LEU A 476 -1.58 15.13 -13.22
CA LEU A 476 -1.05 14.63 -11.96
C LEU A 476 0.22 13.79 -12.18
N LEU A 477 1.16 14.33 -12.97
CA LEU A 477 2.42 13.65 -13.28
C LEU A 477 3.34 13.63 -12.07
N ASN A 478 4.09 12.54 -11.92
CA ASN A 478 5.10 12.38 -10.86
C ASN A 478 6.41 13.09 -11.26
N THR A 479 6.32 14.36 -11.65
CA THR A 479 7.46 15.19 -12.07
C THR A 479 7.68 16.38 -11.13
N GLY A 480 7.13 16.31 -9.91
CA GLY A 480 7.41 17.29 -8.86
C GLY A 480 8.90 17.37 -8.57
N VAL A 481 9.35 18.48 -7.99
CA VAL A 481 10.74 18.64 -7.56
C VAL A 481 10.71 19.23 -6.18
N TYR A 482 11.28 18.52 -5.22
CA TYR A 482 11.50 19.08 -3.89
C TYR A 482 12.68 20.04 -3.94
N THR A 483 12.57 21.18 -3.28
CA THR A 483 13.65 22.14 -3.11
C THR A 483 13.71 22.55 -1.65
N GLU A 484 14.91 22.46 -1.07
CA GLU A 484 15.12 22.79 0.34
C GLU A 484 14.75 24.26 0.63
N PRO A 485 13.94 24.54 1.66
CA PRO A 485 13.62 25.89 2.07
C PRO A 485 14.88 26.68 2.46
N THR A 486 14.96 27.95 2.04
CA THR A 486 16.10 28.83 2.36
C THR A 486 15.76 29.93 3.37
N ASN A 487 14.47 30.17 3.60
CA ASN A 487 14.00 31.18 4.53
C ASN A 487 13.92 30.59 5.95
N PRO A 488 14.27 31.37 6.98
CA PRO A 488 14.11 30.92 8.36
C PRO A 488 12.64 30.72 8.72
N VAL A 489 12.38 29.76 9.61
CA VAL A 489 11.05 29.53 10.18
C VAL A 489 10.53 30.81 10.83
N THR A 490 9.33 31.24 10.43
CA THR A 490 8.64 32.36 11.10
C THR A 490 7.80 31.83 12.25
N LYS A 491 8.00 32.37 13.45
CA LYS A 491 7.24 31.98 14.64
C LYS A 491 5.74 32.29 14.46
N ASN A 492 4.90 31.30 14.71
CA ASN A 492 3.46 31.44 14.79
C ASN A 492 3.06 31.75 16.24
N THR A 493 2.71 33.01 16.52
CA THR A 493 2.34 33.46 17.87
C THR A 493 0.99 32.95 18.36
N SER A 494 0.19 32.33 17.48
CA SER A 494 -1.14 31.79 17.83
C SER A 494 -1.09 30.30 18.18
N PHE A 495 0.05 29.64 18.03
CA PHE A 495 0.23 28.24 18.38
C PHE A 495 0.94 28.11 19.73
N ASP A 496 0.35 27.36 20.66
CA ASP A 496 0.93 27.16 21.98
C ASP A 496 1.82 25.92 22.00
N VAL A 497 3.14 26.15 21.89
CA VAL A 497 4.11 25.05 21.91
C VAL A 497 4.15 24.29 23.24
N THR A 498 3.57 24.82 24.32
CA THR A 498 3.68 24.24 25.68
C THR A 498 2.53 23.31 26.06
N THR A 499 1.47 23.26 25.25
CA THR A 499 0.28 22.43 25.54
C THR A 499 -0.05 21.50 24.38
N GLN A 500 -0.53 20.30 24.71
CA GLN A 500 -0.96 19.32 23.71
C GLN A 500 -2.25 19.79 23.03
N HIS A 501 -2.29 19.66 21.71
CA HIS A 501 -3.45 19.88 20.86
C HIS A 501 -3.93 18.57 20.23
N GLY A 502 -5.17 18.58 19.72
CA GLY A 502 -5.72 17.45 18.98
C GLY A 502 -5.04 17.18 17.64
N THR A 503 -4.17 18.07 17.16
CA THR A 503 -3.41 17.92 15.91
C THR A 503 -1.97 17.46 16.13
N ASP A 504 -1.53 17.25 17.37
CA ASP A 504 -0.13 16.95 17.65
C ASP A 504 0.24 15.50 17.31
N ALA A 505 1.54 15.24 17.22
CA ALA A 505 2.10 13.90 17.21
C ALA A 505 2.19 13.43 18.66
N VAL A 506 1.43 12.39 19.02
CA VAL A 506 1.34 11.91 20.41
C VAL A 506 1.87 10.49 20.49
N THR A 507 2.82 10.27 21.39
CA THR A 507 3.40 8.97 21.66
C THR A 507 3.28 8.59 23.13
N THR A 508 3.00 7.33 23.38
CA THR A 508 2.93 6.75 24.72
C THR A 508 3.68 5.43 24.74
N PHE A 509 4.64 5.34 25.65
CA PHE A 509 5.46 4.17 25.88
C PHE A 509 5.25 3.70 27.32
N THR A 510 4.83 2.45 27.48
CA THR A 510 4.54 1.83 28.78
C THR A 510 5.46 0.65 29.02
N ASP A 511 6.03 0.55 30.22
CA ASP A 511 6.84 -0.59 30.70
C ASP A 511 7.93 -1.05 29.71
N ILE A 512 8.59 -0.11 29.04
CA ILE A 512 9.57 -0.40 27.98
C ILE A 512 10.92 0.29 28.23
N ALA A 513 11.99 -0.37 27.80
CA ALA A 513 13.33 0.21 27.74
C ALA A 513 13.66 0.63 26.31
N LEU A 514 13.99 1.91 26.13
CA LEU A 514 14.25 2.56 24.85
C LEU A 514 15.69 3.10 24.81
N THR A 515 16.34 2.92 23.67
CA THR A 515 17.61 3.59 23.35
C THR A 515 17.47 4.26 21.99
N GLY A 516 17.68 5.56 21.94
CA GLY A 516 17.59 6.36 20.72
C GLY A 516 16.92 7.71 20.94
N ASP A 517 16.89 8.49 19.86
CA ASP A 517 16.54 9.89 19.88
C ASP A 517 15.15 10.15 19.30
N PHE A 518 14.52 11.23 19.79
CA PHE A 518 13.23 11.74 19.35
C PHE A 518 13.41 13.18 18.89
N PHE A 519 13.10 13.44 17.63
CA PHE A 519 13.21 14.77 17.04
C PHE A 519 11.85 15.32 16.62
N ASN A 520 11.59 16.56 16.99
CA ASN A 520 10.57 17.39 16.34
C ASN A 520 11.26 18.44 15.47
N GLY A 521 11.49 18.09 14.22
CA GLY A 521 12.26 18.88 13.26
C GLY A 521 11.41 19.87 12.49
N MET A 522 11.92 21.08 12.33
CA MET A 522 11.29 22.10 11.49
C MET A 522 12.30 22.80 10.58
N ARG A 523 11.88 23.08 9.35
CA ARG A 523 12.72 23.61 8.27
C ARG A 523 12.22 24.95 7.77
N GLY A 524 10.90 25.12 7.66
CA GLY A 524 10.27 26.34 7.15
C GLY A 524 9.26 26.05 6.03
N ASP A 525 8.89 27.09 5.27
CA ASP A 525 7.88 27.00 4.21
C ASP A 525 8.24 25.95 3.13
N ILE A 526 7.35 24.98 2.91
CA ILE A 526 7.54 23.88 1.97
C ILE A 526 6.95 24.33 0.64
N GLY A 527 7.81 24.50 -0.38
CA GLY A 527 7.37 24.90 -1.71
C GLY A 527 6.38 23.88 -2.30
N GLY A 528 5.11 24.26 -2.43
CA GLY A 528 4.08 23.45 -3.12
C GLY A 528 2.81 23.17 -2.29
N PHE A 529 2.91 23.07 -0.97
CA PHE A 529 1.77 22.75 -0.09
C PHE A 529 1.45 23.82 0.98
N GLY A 530 2.15 24.96 0.93
CA GLY A 530 1.97 26.08 1.85
C GLY A 530 2.90 26.00 3.07
N PRO A 531 2.75 26.94 4.01
CA PRO A 531 3.68 27.04 5.13
C PRO A 531 3.64 25.77 5.98
N ALA A 532 4.80 25.34 6.46
CA ALA A 532 4.91 24.32 7.50
C ALA A 532 3.93 24.61 8.64
N GLN A 533 3.09 23.63 8.97
CA GLN A 533 2.09 23.78 10.01
C GLN A 533 2.75 23.51 11.37
N PRO A 534 2.56 24.40 12.36
CA PRO A 534 3.01 24.15 13.73
C PRO A 534 2.47 22.81 14.26
N ARG A 535 3.32 22.06 14.97
CA ARG A 535 2.95 20.78 15.55
C ARG A 535 3.83 20.44 16.73
N ASN A 536 3.24 20.02 17.84
CA ASN A 536 4.03 19.50 18.95
C ASN A 536 4.27 18.00 18.78
N LEU A 537 5.39 17.55 19.33
CA LEU A 537 5.66 16.16 19.64
C LEU A 537 5.44 15.97 21.14
N VAL A 538 4.54 15.05 21.49
CA VAL A 538 4.26 14.65 22.87
C VAL A 538 4.85 13.28 23.10
N VAL A 539 5.72 13.15 24.10
CA VAL A 539 6.36 11.90 24.50
C VAL A 539 5.98 11.58 25.94
N ASN A 540 5.14 10.56 26.11
CA ASN A 540 4.73 10.06 27.41
C ASN A 540 5.49 8.76 27.72
N LEU A 541 6.25 8.76 28.80
CA LEU A 541 6.89 7.57 29.35
C LEU A 541 6.19 7.19 30.65
N ASP A 542 5.67 5.98 30.72
CA ASP A 542 5.02 5.41 31.91
C ASP A 542 5.67 4.08 32.27
N GLY A 543 6.20 3.92 33.49
CA GLY A 543 6.95 2.70 33.84
C GLY A 543 8.20 2.44 32.98
N SER A 544 8.67 3.44 32.24
CA SER A 544 9.59 3.24 31.11
C SER A 544 10.97 3.85 31.34
N ALA A 545 11.96 3.32 30.64
CA ALA A 545 13.33 3.84 30.64
C ALA A 545 13.72 4.33 29.24
N LEU A 546 14.21 5.56 29.12
CA LEU A 546 14.74 6.11 27.88
C LEU A 546 16.21 6.51 28.05
N THR A 547 17.07 6.10 27.12
CA THR A 547 18.43 6.65 26.97
C THR A 547 18.55 7.32 25.61
N GLY A 548 18.72 8.65 25.59
CA GLY A 548 18.76 9.42 24.35
C GLY A 548 18.40 10.90 24.53
N VAL A 549 18.26 11.60 23.42
CA VAL A 549 17.78 12.98 23.33
C VAL A 549 16.32 13.01 22.91
N VAL A 550 15.55 13.94 23.50
CA VAL A 550 14.19 14.28 23.06
C VAL A 550 14.19 15.79 22.86
N THR A 551 14.09 16.26 21.63
CA THR A 551 14.38 17.67 21.34
C THR A 551 13.64 18.22 20.14
N ALA A 552 13.35 19.53 20.19
CA ALA A 552 13.14 20.30 18.98
C ALA A 552 14.45 20.38 18.19
N SER A 553 14.34 20.38 16.87
CA SER A 553 15.48 20.47 15.97
C SER A 553 15.17 21.33 14.75
N THR A 554 16.23 21.84 14.13
CA THR A 554 16.20 22.21 12.72
C THR A 554 16.58 21.00 11.91
N THR A 555 15.84 20.77 10.82
CA THR A 555 16.11 19.65 9.89
C THR A 555 16.59 20.16 8.55
N LYS A 556 17.38 19.34 7.85
CA LYS A 556 17.82 19.61 6.48
C LYS A 556 18.07 18.29 5.74
N HIS A 557 17.67 18.19 4.47
CA HIS A 557 18.10 17.07 3.64
C HIS A 557 19.61 17.13 3.36
N ARG A 558 20.18 15.99 2.96
CA ARG A 558 21.59 15.89 2.55
C ARG A 558 21.86 16.63 1.24
N ILE A 559 20.84 16.77 0.40
CA ILE A 559 20.87 17.50 -0.86
C ILE A 559 19.75 18.54 -0.91
N ASP A 560 20.01 19.67 -1.58
CA ASP A 560 19.07 20.81 -1.59
C ASP A 560 17.94 20.64 -2.62
N THR A 561 17.98 19.61 -3.46
CA THR A 561 16.97 19.35 -4.51
C THR A 561 16.81 17.85 -4.70
N ILE A 562 15.57 17.35 -4.66
CA ILE A 562 15.26 15.92 -4.84
C ILE A 562 14.29 15.77 -6.01
N THR A 563 14.66 14.93 -6.96
CA THR A 563 13.80 14.52 -8.08
C THR A 563 13.51 13.02 -7.98
N SER A 564 12.78 12.47 -8.95
CA SER A 564 12.58 11.02 -9.06
C SER A 564 13.87 10.22 -9.20
N ALA A 565 15.00 10.83 -9.59
CA ALA A 565 16.29 10.16 -9.64
C ALA A 565 16.94 10.00 -8.24
N GLU A 566 16.55 10.83 -7.27
CA GLU A 566 17.09 10.85 -5.91
C GLU A 566 16.01 10.49 -4.87
N TYR A 567 14.93 9.80 -5.27
CA TYR A 567 13.76 9.57 -4.43
C TYR A 567 14.06 8.96 -3.05
N ARG A 568 15.14 8.17 -2.92
CA ARG A 568 15.57 7.60 -1.65
C ARG A 568 16.07 8.65 -0.64
N GLU A 569 16.33 9.89 -1.04
CA GLU A 569 16.69 10.99 -0.12
C GLU A 569 15.47 11.57 0.63
N LEU A 570 14.25 11.21 0.24
CA LEU A 570 13.03 11.55 1.00
C LEU A 570 13.03 10.85 2.36
N GLY A 571 12.62 11.56 3.40
CA GLY A 571 12.68 11.12 4.80
C GLY A 571 14.08 11.26 5.43
N VAL A 572 15.13 11.35 4.62
CA VAL A 572 16.52 11.34 5.08
C VAL A 572 17.00 12.75 5.38
N VAL A 573 17.12 13.08 6.67
CA VAL A 573 17.48 14.42 7.14
C VAL A 573 18.55 14.38 8.22
N THR A 574 19.27 15.49 8.35
CA THR A 574 20.12 15.76 9.52
C THR A 574 19.35 16.60 10.51
N ASN A 575 19.28 16.15 11.77
CA ASN A 575 18.70 16.89 12.88
C ASN A 575 19.78 17.68 13.61
N THR A 576 19.59 18.99 13.76
CA THR A 576 20.41 19.85 14.64
C THR A 576 19.54 20.36 15.76
N ALA A 577 19.78 19.90 16.99
CA ALA A 577 19.06 20.34 18.18
C ALA A 577 19.08 21.87 18.28
N SER A 578 17.91 22.48 18.47
CA SER A 578 17.74 23.92 18.45
C SER A 578 16.51 24.35 19.24
N GLU A 579 16.44 25.64 19.59
CA GLU A 579 15.31 26.21 20.33
C GLU A 579 13.95 25.94 19.66
N VAL A 580 12.92 25.78 20.49
CA VAL A 580 11.53 25.60 20.05
C VAL A 580 11.04 26.87 19.35
N VAL A 581 10.48 26.72 18.14
CA VAL A 581 9.81 27.82 17.42
C VAL A 581 8.31 27.55 17.28
N ASN A 582 7.94 26.58 16.43
CA ASN A 582 6.56 26.11 16.21
C ASN A 582 6.43 24.58 16.35
N ASN A 583 7.53 23.93 16.74
CA ASN A 583 7.75 22.49 16.84
C ASN A 583 7.95 22.13 18.32
N GLY A 584 6.94 22.38 19.16
CA GLY A 584 7.04 22.13 20.59
C GLY A 584 7.36 20.68 20.91
N VAL A 585 8.04 20.46 22.03
CA VAL A 585 8.36 19.12 22.52
C VAL A 585 7.95 19.05 23.98
N ILE A 586 6.96 18.21 24.23
CA ILE A 586 6.29 18.05 25.52
C ILE A 586 6.59 16.64 26.02
N VAL A 587 7.31 16.55 27.15
CA VAL A 587 7.74 15.26 27.72
C VAL A 587 7.09 15.05 29.07
N SER A 588 6.57 13.85 29.31
CA SER A 588 6.04 13.42 30.60
C SER A 588 6.72 12.13 31.06
N LEU A 589 7.23 12.13 32.29
CA LEU A 589 7.78 10.94 32.95
C LEU A 589 6.86 10.55 34.11
N THR A 590 6.14 9.44 33.99
CA THR A 590 5.21 8.90 35.00
C THR A 590 5.56 7.47 35.40
N GLY A 591 4.95 6.98 36.48
CA GLY A 591 5.05 5.56 36.85
C GLY A 591 6.48 5.10 37.14
N ASP A 592 7.28 5.90 37.85
CA ASP A 592 8.69 5.63 38.14
C ASP A 592 9.61 5.58 36.88
N SER A 593 9.22 6.24 35.80
CA SER A 593 10.01 6.32 34.57
C SER A 593 11.38 7.00 34.76
N THR A 594 12.36 6.59 33.97
CA THR A 594 13.70 7.19 33.94
C THR A 594 14.08 7.66 32.55
N TRP A 595 14.49 8.92 32.41
CA TRP A 595 15.11 9.43 31.19
C TRP A 595 16.58 9.78 31.44
N THR A 596 17.49 9.04 30.82
CA THR A 596 18.93 9.29 30.77
C THR A 596 19.27 10.11 29.53
N VAL A 597 19.54 11.39 29.74
CA VAL A 597 19.87 12.34 28.69
C VAL A 597 21.30 12.12 28.21
N THR A 598 21.49 12.03 26.90
CA THR A 598 22.81 11.81 26.27
C THR A 598 23.38 13.06 25.58
N GLY A 599 22.60 14.13 25.47
CA GLY A 599 22.98 15.37 24.77
C GLY A 599 22.15 16.57 25.19
N THR A 600 22.17 17.64 24.40
CA THR A 600 21.35 18.82 24.67
C THR A 600 19.93 18.62 24.14
N SER A 601 18.94 18.87 24.99
CA SER A 601 17.51 18.80 24.65
C SER A 601 16.85 20.16 24.79
N TYR A 602 16.14 20.60 23.76
CA TYR A 602 15.30 21.79 23.75
C TYR A 602 13.83 21.38 23.77
N LEU A 603 13.13 21.75 24.84
CA LEU A 603 11.76 21.37 25.13
C LEU A 603 10.89 22.63 25.34
N SER A 604 9.58 22.46 25.20
CA SER A 604 8.60 23.48 25.58
C SER A 604 7.90 23.15 26.90
N SER A 605 7.85 21.86 27.26
CA SER A 605 7.30 21.40 28.53
C SER A 605 7.96 20.09 28.98
N LEU A 606 8.25 19.99 30.27
CA LEU A 606 8.76 18.78 30.92
C LEU A 606 7.98 18.54 32.20
N THR A 607 7.34 17.38 32.32
CA THR A 607 6.76 16.90 33.57
C THR A 607 7.57 15.72 34.09
N VAL A 608 8.02 15.81 35.35
CA VAL A 608 8.66 14.70 36.06
C VAL A 608 7.81 14.38 37.28
N GLU A 609 7.04 13.29 37.24
CA GLU A 609 6.22 12.85 38.37
C GLU A 609 7.09 12.51 39.60
N ALA A 610 6.48 12.49 40.78
CA ALA A 610 7.12 11.90 41.95
C ALA A 610 7.45 10.43 41.70
N GLY A 611 8.72 10.05 41.89
CA GLY A 611 9.22 8.68 41.63
C GLY A 611 10.01 8.58 40.32
N SER A 612 9.63 9.37 39.30
CA SER A 612 10.35 9.45 38.04
C SER A 612 11.68 10.21 38.16
N THR A 613 12.63 9.90 37.28
CA THR A 613 14.00 10.42 37.32
C THR A 613 14.45 10.96 35.96
N LEU A 614 14.99 12.18 35.97
CA LEU A 614 15.83 12.69 34.88
C LEU A 614 17.31 12.53 35.28
N ALA A 615 18.06 11.77 34.50
CA ALA A 615 19.48 11.47 34.72
C ALA A 615 20.32 11.98 33.55
N GLY A 616 21.63 12.16 33.77
CA GLY A 616 22.59 12.45 32.73
C GLY A 616 23.45 11.23 32.43
N SER A 617 23.87 11.10 31.18
CA SER A 617 24.78 10.02 30.76
C SER A 617 26.19 10.21 31.31
N ASN A 618 26.99 9.14 31.31
CA ASN A 618 28.43 9.17 31.67
C ASN A 618 28.77 9.71 33.07
N GLY A 619 27.80 9.72 34.00
CA GLY A 619 27.99 10.24 35.35
C GLY A 619 27.92 11.76 35.45
N GLU A 620 27.57 12.46 34.36
CA GLU A 620 27.27 13.89 34.37
C GLU A 620 25.87 14.12 34.94
N ALA A 621 25.70 15.20 35.68
CA ALA A 621 24.38 15.58 36.18
C ALA A 621 23.64 16.41 35.11
N PRO A 622 22.34 16.17 34.87
CA PRO A 622 21.58 16.99 33.96
C PRO A 622 21.40 18.39 34.55
N VAL A 623 21.66 19.43 33.76
CA VAL A 623 21.43 20.83 34.11
C VAL A 623 20.18 21.29 33.38
N LEU A 624 19.14 21.61 34.15
CA LEU A 624 17.88 22.17 33.68
C LEU A 624 17.94 23.70 33.73
N THR A 625 17.59 24.35 32.62
CA THR A 625 17.24 25.77 32.60
C THR A 625 15.82 25.96 32.11
N VAL A 626 15.12 26.94 32.68
CA VAL A 626 13.82 27.39 32.22
C VAL A 626 13.95 28.88 31.93
N ASP A 627 13.67 29.27 30.69
CA ASP A 627 13.84 30.64 30.19
C ASP A 627 15.26 31.21 30.46
N GLY A 628 16.27 30.34 30.31
CA GLY A 628 17.68 30.67 30.53
C GLY A 628 18.11 30.74 32.00
N VAL A 629 17.22 30.43 32.95
CA VAL A 629 17.54 30.41 34.39
C VAL A 629 17.73 28.97 34.85
N VAL A 630 18.90 28.66 35.43
CA VAL A 630 19.17 27.37 36.07
C VAL A 630 18.11 27.11 37.13
N THR A 631 17.36 26.02 36.95
CA THR A 631 16.20 25.68 37.76
C THR A 631 16.43 24.32 38.41
N PRO A 632 16.30 24.19 39.75
CA PRO A 632 16.42 22.90 40.41
C PRO A 632 15.38 21.89 39.89
N LEU A 633 15.84 20.67 39.63
CA LEU A 633 14.94 19.55 39.34
C LEU A 633 14.25 19.11 40.63
N VAL A 634 12.92 19.14 40.64
CA VAL A 634 12.04 18.83 41.77
C VAL A 634 11.00 17.85 41.27
N ALA A 635 10.98 16.66 41.86
CA ALA A 635 10.01 15.63 41.51
C ALA A 635 8.56 16.10 41.77
N GLY A 636 7.63 15.67 40.93
CA GLY A 636 6.23 16.12 40.92
C GLY A 636 6.00 17.51 40.33
N THR A 637 6.95 18.03 39.53
CA THR A 637 6.89 19.38 38.96
C THR A 637 6.76 19.33 37.43
N THR A 638 5.97 20.26 36.88
CA THR A 638 5.93 20.57 35.46
C THR A 638 6.67 21.89 35.21
N TYR A 639 7.60 21.87 34.26
CA TYR A 639 8.37 23.01 33.79
C TYR A 639 7.86 23.41 32.41
N THR A 640 7.54 24.68 32.20
CA THR A 640 7.06 25.21 30.91
C THR A 640 7.84 26.46 30.52
N GLY A 641 7.96 26.73 29.22
CA GLY A 641 8.72 27.85 28.67
C GLY A 641 9.82 27.37 27.73
N ASN A 642 10.94 28.09 27.66
CA ASN A 642 12.15 27.58 27.00
C ASN A 642 12.89 26.65 27.96
N VAL A 643 12.57 25.36 27.91
CA VAL A 643 13.15 24.34 28.76
C VAL A 643 14.36 23.73 28.07
N VAL A 644 15.55 23.91 28.63
CA VAL A 644 16.79 23.36 28.06
C VAL A 644 17.45 22.44 29.06
N ILE A 645 17.75 21.22 28.63
CA ILE A 645 18.51 20.23 29.40
C ILE A 645 19.87 20.06 28.73
N THR A 646 20.93 20.15 29.52
CA THR A 646 22.32 19.92 29.10
C THR A 646 23.00 18.97 30.06
N LEU A 647 24.15 18.41 29.67
CA LEU A 647 25.03 17.70 30.59
C LEU A 647 26.09 18.66 31.12
N GLY A 648 26.34 18.61 32.43
CA GLY A 648 27.14 19.60 33.19
C GLY A 648 28.61 19.27 33.38
#